data_AF-A0A7J6P139-F1
#
_entry.id   AF-A0A7J6P139-F1
#
_cell.length_a   1.000
_cell.length_b   1.000
_cell.length_c   1.000
_cell.angle_alpha   90.00
_cell.angle_beta   90.00
_cell.angle_gamma   90.00
#
_symmetry.space_group_name_H-M   'P 1'
#
loop_
_entity.id
_entity.type
_entity.pdbx_description
1 polymer ?
#
loop_
_entity_poly.entity_id
_entity_poly.type
_entity_poly.pdbx_seq_one_letter_code
_entity_poly.pdbx_strand_id
1 'polypeptide(L)'
;MSREKTKLSHALRRRQPMNGLKFDWNVHRQTLSRDLTDNTAQLVDAKPASFMSAKRPVDIALFGATGFTGSLIAAYLAYNYPTLNITLVGRDKTRLSALASRYHNANFDVCTIPSMDDQQAVQNIVVRAKVVISAAGPFIKIGTPLVRACIACGTHYCDTTGETPWVARDLLPLHEAAKNNKTFIVNFCGFDSQPADLLVGQAQNILKSPLARAEAFVSMQGTASGGTVQSGLEMQGFPEAADPYCLGGGPSPGSPPEVDAHPVARSETLDCWLAPFTMAFINTRVVRRTASLKGQRFPYGEALCVSDEETAKKHASVPSAKVRQALVEEGKLPRPGQGPDPLSRTRSWFKYVVHAVSESGENLWLQLSGGDPGYDETALMISEAAVALLRGEGVDGHWGVVTPGGPFGMPMANAPSPPSTTRPVDIALFGATGFTGSLIVAYLAYNYPTLNVTLVGRDKIRLNTLASRHHNANFDVCTIPSLKDEAALHGIVARAKVVISAAGPFMKIGTPLVRVCIACGTHYCDITGETPWVARDLLPLHEDAKTKKTFIVNFCGFDSQPADLLVGLSEKILKSPLVRAEAFVSMQGAASGGTLQSGIAMEGVVEAADPFCLGGRPTPGSPVEVDEHPVGRSEGLGCWLAPFGMASINTRVVRRTASLKGQRFSYGEALCVSDEKTAKKHASVPNAEIRQSLIERGKLPRPGQGPDPLARSRSWFKYVVHAVGESGENLWLQLSGSDPGYDETALMISEAAVALLQGEGVDGHWGVVTPAYAFDAERMLKRLSRAGLAFERLAGPPSGGSILRKPEGNGVQGKWRNAVADMSSMVSIMRSKF
;
A
#
# COMPACT_ATOMS: atom_id res chain seq x y z
N MET A 1 6.49 -51.60 -21.99
CA MET A 1 7.67 -52.49 -21.83
C MET A 1 7.89 -53.21 -23.16
N SER A 2 9.07 -53.31 -23.80
CA SER A 2 10.41 -52.75 -23.53
C SER A 2 11.41 -53.02 -24.70
N ARG A 3 12.35 -52.08 -24.93
CA ARG A 3 13.77 -52.25 -25.40
C ARG A 3 14.02 -52.75 -26.85
N GLU A 4 15.13 -52.48 -27.54
CA GLU A 4 16.28 -51.55 -27.43
C GLU A 4 17.06 -51.60 -28.78
N LYS A 5 17.66 -50.46 -29.15
CA LYS A 5 18.97 -50.23 -29.82
C LYS A 5 19.75 -51.44 -30.39
N THR A 6 20.38 -51.25 -31.56
CA THR A 6 21.84 -51.03 -31.74
C THR A 6 22.22 -51.02 -33.24
N LYS A 7 23.01 -50.02 -33.71
CA LYS A 7 24.22 -50.23 -34.55
C LYS A 7 25.04 -48.95 -34.74
N LEU A 8 26.36 -49.15 -34.72
CA LEU A 8 27.47 -48.23 -34.53
C LEU A 8 28.22 -47.93 -35.85
N SER A 9 28.83 -46.73 -35.91
CA SER A 9 30.15 -46.38 -36.48
C SER A 9 30.57 -46.71 -37.92
N HIS A 10 30.84 -45.67 -38.73
CA HIS A 10 32.08 -45.38 -39.49
C HIS A 10 31.89 -44.03 -40.22
N ALA A 11 32.61 -42.97 -39.85
CA ALA A 11 33.93 -42.56 -40.35
C ALA A 11 33.92 -41.96 -41.77
N LEU A 12 34.31 -40.67 -41.81
CA LEU A 12 35.18 -40.02 -42.79
C LEU A 12 34.60 -39.49 -44.13
N ARG A 13 34.90 -38.19 -44.31
CA ARG A 13 35.45 -37.55 -45.52
C ARG A 13 34.46 -37.15 -46.64
N ARG A 14 34.21 -35.83 -46.74
CA ARG A 14 34.66 -34.92 -47.82
C ARG A 14 33.71 -33.72 -47.94
N ARG A 15 34.25 -32.51 -47.81
CA ARG A 15 34.12 -31.39 -48.78
C ARG A 15 34.66 -30.07 -48.17
N GLN A 16 35.84 -29.67 -48.63
CA GLN A 16 36.10 -28.27 -49.01
C GLN A 16 35.87 -28.17 -50.54
N PRO A 17 35.88 -26.99 -51.17
CA PRO A 17 35.20 -25.74 -50.82
C PRO A 17 34.41 -25.21 -52.04
N MET A 18 33.41 -24.34 -51.85
CA MET A 18 32.96 -23.43 -52.92
C MET A 18 33.15 -22.00 -52.45
N ASN A 19 34.12 -21.33 -53.07
CA ASN A 19 34.34 -19.91 -53.01
C ASN A 19 33.15 -19.14 -53.59
N GLY A 20 32.89 -17.96 -53.03
CA GLY A 20 32.66 -16.77 -53.86
C GLY A 20 31.24 -16.21 -53.91
N LEU A 21 30.77 -15.62 -52.81
CA LEU A 21 29.95 -14.40 -52.86
C LEU A 21 30.61 -13.39 -51.92
N LYS A 22 31.46 -12.53 -52.51
CA LYS A 22 31.94 -11.32 -51.83
C LYS A 22 30.73 -10.40 -51.64
N PHE A 23 30.30 -10.22 -50.40
CA PHE A 23 29.40 -9.12 -50.04
C PHE A 23 30.25 -7.86 -49.90
N ASP A 24 30.15 -6.97 -50.88
CA ASP A 24 30.81 -5.67 -50.88
C ASP A 24 30.02 -4.70 -49.99
N TRP A 25 30.57 -4.42 -48.80
CA TRP A 25 30.00 -3.52 -47.79
C TRP A 25 29.84 -2.06 -48.25
N ASN A 26 30.40 -1.66 -49.40
CA ASN A 26 30.39 -0.26 -49.85
C ASN A 26 29.23 0.11 -50.78
N VAL A 27 28.54 -0.85 -51.42
CA VAL A 27 27.50 -0.55 -52.40
C VAL A 27 26.13 -0.24 -51.76
N HIS A 28 25.88 -0.72 -50.54
CA HIS A 28 24.60 -0.45 -49.83
C HIS A 28 24.57 0.90 -49.09
N ARG A 29 25.73 1.53 -48.89
CA ARG A 29 25.83 2.82 -48.18
C ARG A 29 25.44 4.01 -49.07
N GLN A 30 25.64 3.93 -50.38
CA GLN A 30 25.38 5.04 -51.30
C GLN A 30 23.91 5.14 -51.72
N THR A 31 23.21 4.01 -51.89
CA THR A 31 21.79 4.00 -52.28
C THR A 31 20.86 4.34 -51.12
N LEU A 32 21.18 3.93 -49.88
CA LEU A 32 20.43 4.34 -48.68
C LEU A 32 20.73 5.79 -48.27
N SER A 33 21.93 6.32 -48.55
CA SER A 33 22.23 7.72 -48.21
C SER A 33 21.53 8.74 -49.10
N ARG A 34 21.17 8.40 -50.35
CA ARG A 34 20.54 9.34 -51.28
C ARG A 34 19.02 9.46 -51.08
N ASP A 35 18.34 8.35 -50.80
CA ASP A 35 16.87 8.38 -50.59
C ASP A 35 16.46 8.81 -49.18
N LEU A 36 17.37 8.74 -48.19
CA LEU A 36 17.11 9.21 -46.82
C LEU A 36 17.49 10.68 -46.60
N THR A 37 18.38 11.29 -47.39
CA THR A 37 18.74 12.71 -47.24
C THR A 37 17.69 13.65 -47.82
N ASP A 38 17.01 13.28 -48.90
CA ASP A 38 16.06 14.19 -49.56
C ASP A 38 14.74 14.37 -48.78
N ASN A 39 14.32 13.36 -48.00
CA ASN A 39 13.13 13.46 -47.14
C ASN A 39 13.41 13.87 -45.69
N THR A 40 14.68 13.82 -45.23
CA THR A 40 15.05 14.39 -43.91
C THR A 40 15.35 15.89 -43.99
N ALA A 41 15.78 16.42 -45.14
CA ALA A 41 16.02 17.85 -45.30
C ALA A 41 14.73 18.70 -45.26
N GLN A 42 13.63 18.22 -45.88
CA GLN A 42 12.40 19.03 -45.98
C GLN A 42 11.61 19.21 -44.66
N LEU A 43 11.80 18.34 -43.67
CA LEU A 43 11.13 18.45 -42.36
C LEU A 43 12.00 19.13 -41.28
N VAL A 44 13.28 19.37 -41.54
CA VAL A 44 14.25 19.92 -40.57
C VAL A 44 14.62 21.38 -40.90
N ASP A 45 14.33 21.88 -42.10
CA ASP A 45 14.66 23.26 -42.53
C ASP A 45 13.67 24.36 -42.10
N ALA A 46 12.62 24.02 -41.34
CA ALA A 46 11.81 25.03 -40.68
C ALA A 46 12.59 25.64 -39.50
N LYS A 47 13.40 26.69 -39.76
CA LYS A 47 14.12 27.46 -38.73
C LYS A 47 13.21 27.74 -37.51
N PRO A 48 13.51 27.22 -36.30
CA PRO A 48 12.64 27.32 -35.12
C PRO A 48 12.88 28.63 -34.36
N ALA A 49 13.02 29.76 -35.06
CA ALA A 49 13.25 31.04 -34.40
C ALA A 49 12.00 31.58 -33.67
N SER A 50 10.80 31.06 -33.95
CA SER A 50 9.54 31.56 -33.38
C SER A 50 9.05 30.82 -32.13
N PHE A 51 9.65 29.70 -31.73
CA PHE A 51 9.13 28.86 -30.63
C PHE A 51 9.91 28.94 -29.32
N MET A 52 11.08 29.61 -29.29
CA MET A 52 11.95 29.65 -28.11
C MET A 52 11.55 30.64 -27.00
N SER A 53 10.44 31.39 -27.14
CA SER A 53 9.95 32.32 -26.09
C SER A 53 8.53 32.05 -25.58
N ALA A 54 7.87 30.97 -26.03
CA ALA A 54 6.50 30.67 -25.61
C ALA A 54 6.48 29.95 -24.25
N LYS A 55 5.69 30.45 -23.29
CA LYS A 55 5.36 29.72 -22.05
C LYS A 55 4.80 28.35 -22.44
N ARG A 56 5.46 27.25 -22.04
CA ARG A 56 4.95 25.87 -22.14
C ARG A 56 4.00 25.60 -20.96
N PRO A 57 2.66 25.64 -21.14
CA PRO A 57 1.73 25.59 -20.02
C PRO A 57 1.54 24.18 -19.46
N VAL A 58 1.93 23.15 -20.21
CA VAL A 58 1.79 21.73 -19.83
C VAL A 58 3.13 21.25 -19.32
N ASP A 59 3.18 20.78 -18.07
CA ASP A 59 4.38 20.18 -17.51
C ASP A 59 4.61 18.80 -18.11
N ILE A 60 3.57 17.95 -18.11
CA ILE A 60 3.63 16.59 -18.66
C ILE A 60 2.42 16.31 -19.56
N ALA A 61 2.67 15.81 -20.78
CA ALA A 61 1.63 15.23 -21.62
C ALA A 61 1.72 13.69 -21.59
N LEU A 62 0.67 13.03 -21.10
CA LEU A 62 0.61 11.57 -20.94
C LEU A 62 -0.16 10.92 -22.09
N PHE A 63 0.56 10.32 -23.04
CA PHE A 63 0.00 9.56 -24.15
C PHE A 63 -0.35 8.14 -23.72
N GLY A 64 -1.55 7.69 -24.12
CA GLY A 64 -2.08 6.38 -23.71
C GLY A 64 -2.70 6.38 -22.32
N ALA A 65 -3.11 7.54 -21.80
CA ALA A 65 -3.59 7.73 -20.42
C ALA A 65 -4.72 6.78 -20.01
N THR A 66 -5.59 6.38 -20.95
CA THR A 66 -6.72 5.47 -20.66
C THR A 66 -6.38 3.99 -20.77
N GLY A 67 -5.15 3.64 -21.16
CA GLY A 67 -4.63 2.27 -21.12
C GLY A 67 -4.35 1.82 -19.70
N PHE A 68 -4.02 0.53 -19.50
CA PHE A 68 -3.79 -0.01 -18.16
C PHE A 68 -2.64 0.71 -17.44
N THR A 69 -1.42 0.63 -17.99
CA THR A 69 -0.24 1.34 -17.47
C THR A 69 -0.45 2.86 -17.44
N GLY A 70 -1.03 3.44 -18.50
CA GLY A 70 -1.32 4.87 -18.56
C GLY A 70 -2.23 5.36 -17.43
N SER A 71 -3.24 4.57 -17.05
CA SER A 71 -4.14 4.95 -15.95
C SER A 71 -3.46 4.91 -14.58
N LEU A 72 -2.46 4.04 -14.42
CA LEU A 72 -1.65 3.95 -13.21
C LEU A 72 -0.61 5.08 -13.14
N ILE A 73 -0.03 5.47 -14.27
CA ILE A 73 0.83 6.67 -14.37
C ILE A 73 0.02 7.91 -14.02
N ALA A 74 -1.19 8.06 -14.57
CA ALA A 74 -2.09 9.15 -14.21
C ALA A 74 -2.43 9.16 -12.71
N ALA A 75 -2.68 7.99 -12.12
CA ALA A 75 -2.88 7.86 -10.68
C ALA A 75 -1.65 8.32 -9.90
N TYR A 76 -0.46 7.81 -10.24
CA TYR A 76 0.79 8.15 -9.57
C TYR A 76 1.09 9.65 -9.62
N LEU A 77 0.97 10.26 -10.80
CA LEU A 77 1.19 11.69 -10.99
C LEU A 77 0.15 12.54 -10.25
N ALA A 78 -1.13 12.12 -10.26
CA ALA A 78 -2.18 12.80 -9.51
C ALA A 78 -1.90 12.82 -8.00
N TYR A 79 -1.34 11.74 -7.46
CA TYR A 79 -1.08 11.62 -6.03
C TYR A 79 0.19 12.33 -5.59
N ASN A 80 1.29 12.16 -6.33
CA ASN A 80 2.60 12.65 -5.91
C ASN A 80 2.89 14.07 -6.43
N TYR A 81 2.23 14.47 -7.52
CA TYR A 81 2.48 15.73 -8.21
C TYR A 81 1.18 16.48 -8.59
N PRO A 82 0.24 16.69 -7.63
CA PRO A 82 -1.07 17.27 -7.92
C PRO A 82 -1.02 18.69 -8.49
N THR A 83 0.08 19.41 -8.25
CA THR A 83 0.31 20.78 -8.71
C THR A 83 0.86 20.88 -10.13
N LEU A 84 1.31 19.78 -10.74
CA LEU A 84 1.78 19.78 -12.12
C LEU A 84 0.60 19.89 -13.09
N ASN A 85 0.77 20.70 -14.12
CA ASN A 85 -0.20 20.83 -15.20
C ASN A 85 -0.04 19.64 -16.14
N ILE A 86 -0.94 18.67 -16.05
CA ILE A 86 -0.82 17.41 -16.78
C ILE A 86 -1.95 17.32 -17.81
N THR A 87 -1.59 17.01 -19.07
CA THR A 87 -2.59 16.74 -20.11
C THR A 87 -2.66 15.24 -20.36
N LEU A 88 -3.83 14.65 -20.13
CA LEU A 88 -4.13 13.26 -20.47
C LEU A 88 -4.48 13.17 -21.96
N VAL A 89 -3.69 12.40 -22.71
CA VAL A 89 -3.81 12.28 -24.16
C VAL A 89 -4.25 10.86 -24.56
N GLY A 90 -5.28 10.77 -25.42
CA GLY A 90 -5.80 9.49 -25.92
C GLY A 90 -6.87 9.66 -26.99
N ARG A 91 -7.44 8.54 -27.46
CA ARG A 91 -8.42 8.54 -28.56
C ARG A 91 -9.86 8.80 -28.13
N ASP A 92 -10.17 8.56 -26.86
CA ASP A 92 -11.53 8.57 -26.33
C ASP A 92 -11.69 9.67 -25.28
N LYS A 93 -12.36 10.76 -25.67
CA LYS A 93 -12.61 11.91 -24.80
C LYS A 93 -13.40 11.52 -23.55
N THR A 94 -14.38 10.64 -23.67
CA THR A 94 -15.23 10.22 -22.55
C THR A 94 -14.42 9.48 -21.50
N ARG A 95 -13.56 8.54 -21.92
CA ARG A 95 -12.67 7.82 -21.01
C ARG A 95 -11.61 8.72 -20.38
N LEU A 96 -11.08 9.68 -21.13
CA LEU A 96 -10.13 10.67 -20.61
C LEU A 96 -10.79 11.56 -19.55
N SER A 97 -11.96 12.13 -19.83
CA SER A 97 -12.71 12.95 -18.88
C SER A 97 -13.11 12.16 -17.63
N ALA A 98 -13.51 10.89 -17.79
CA ALA A 98 -13.81 10.01 -16.68
C ALA A 98 -12.57 9.72 -15.82
N LEU A 99 -11.39 9.53 -16.43
CA LEU A 99 -10.13 9.36 -15.71
C LEU A 99 -9.73 10.65 -14.98
N ALA A 100 -9.81 11.81 -15.64
CA ALA A 100 -9.51 13.11 -15.04
C ALA A 100 -10.40 13.39 -13.82
N SER A 101 -11.70 13.12 -13.95
CA SER A 101 -12.69 13.37 -12.89
C SER A 101 -12.49 12.50 -11.64
N ARG A 102 -11.73 11.40 -11.73
CA ARG A 102 -11.39 10.57 -10.55
C ARG A 102 -10.43 11.31 -9.60
N TYR A 103 -9.65 12.26 -10.11
CA TYR A 103 -8.56 12.92 -9.38
C TYR A 103 -8.78 14.44 -9.28
N HIS A 104 -9.81 14.85 -8.55
CA HIS A 104 -10.24 16.26 -8.42
C HIS A 104 -9.19 17.23 -7.84
N ASN A 105 -8.15 16.71 -7.17
CA ASN A 105 -7.06 17.52 -6.62
C ASN A 105 -5.87 17.68 -7.58
N ALA A 106 -5.84 16.93 -8.68
CA ALA A 106 -4.78 17.00 -9.67
C ALA A 106 -5.17 17.95 -10.81
N ASN A 107 -4.23 18.74 -11.30
CA ASN A 107 -4.48 19.65 -12.41
C ASN A 107 -4.43 18.91 -13.77
N PHE A 108 -5.50 18.16 -14.06
CA PHE A 108 -5.63 17.36 -15.28
C PHE A 108 -6.47 18.07 -16.34
N ASP A 109 -5.88 18.28 -17.52
CA ASP A 109 -6.57 18.61 -18.77
C ASP A 109 -6.67 17.36 -19.65
N VAL A 110 -7.58 17.36 -20.63
CA VAL A 110 -7.80 16.25 -21.54
C VAL A 110 -7.62 16.68 -23.00
N CYS A 111 -6.85 15.90 -23.76
CA CYS A 111 -6.64 16.13 -25.18
C CYS A 111 -6.94 14.85 -25.97
N THR A 112 -7.77 14.97 -27.01
CA THR A 112 -8.13 13.84 -27.87
C THR A 112 -7.31 13.88 -29.15
N ILE A 113 -6.63 12.78 -29.45
CA ILE A 113 -5.92 12.56 -30.72
C ILE A 113 -6.48 11.28 -31.35
N PRO A 114 -7.18 11.36 -32.50
CA PRO A 114 -7.81 10.19 -33.12
C PRO A 114 -6.81 9.16 -33.65
N SER A 115 -5.68 9.62 -34.21
CA SER A 115 -4.60 8.80 -34.75
C SER A 115 -3.23 9.43 -34.50
N MET A 116 -2.21 8.59 -34.29
CA MET A 116 -0.81 9.04 -34.20
C MET A 116 -0.23 9.48 -35.56
N ASP A 117 -0.95 9.19 -36.66
CA ASP A 117 -0.60 9.67 -38.00
C ASP A 117 -1.01 11.14 -38.24
N ASP A 118 -1.85 11.70 -37.37
CA ASP A 118 -2.21 13.12 -37.40
C ASP A 118 -1.06 13.96 -36.81
N GLN A 119 -0.07 14.23 -37.65
CA GLN A 119 1.14 14.96 -37.27
C GLN A 119 0.83 16.34 -36.68
N GLN A 120 -0.17 17.03 -37.21
CA GLN A 120 -0.55 18.36 -36.72
C GLN A 120 -1.15 18.28 -35.31
N ALA A 121 -2.05 17.32 -35.05
CA ALA A 121 -2.63 17.12 -33.73
C ALA A 121 -1.57 16.73 -32.70
N VAL A 122 -0.64 15.84 -33.06
CA VAL A 122 0.49 15.45 -32.20
C VAL A 122 1.40 16.66 -31.92
N GLN A 123 1.78 17.42 -32.94
CA GLN A 123 2.65 18.58 -32.76
C GLN A 123 2.01 19.67 -31.88
N ASN A 124 0.69 19.90 -32.02
CA ASN A 124 -0.04 20.90 -31.25
C ASN A 124 0.01 20.66 -29.73
N ILE A 125 0.02 19.40 -29.28
CA ILE A 125 0.18 19.07 -27.86
C ILE A 125 1.65 19.05 -27.45
N VAL A 126 2.53 18.47 -28.28
CA VAL A 126 3.94 18.31 -27.96
C VAL A 126 4.66 19.65 -27.77
N VAL A 127 4.33 20.67 -28.59
CA VAL A 127 4.93 22.01 -28.47
C VAL A 127 4.55 22.73 -27.17
N ARG A 128 3.42 22.36 -26.55
CA ARG A 128 2.93 22.95 -25.30
C ARG A 128 3.47 22.25 -24.05
N ALA A 129 3.94 21.02 -24.19
CA ALA A 129 4.46 20.19 -23.11
C ALA A 129 5.95 20.44 -22.86
N LYS A 130 6.40 20.34 -21.62
CA LYS A 130 7.83 20.28 -21.26
C LYS A 130 8.37 18.86 -21.41
N VAL A 131 7.59 17.88 -20.93
CA VAL A 131 7.92 16.44 -21.03
C VAL A 131 6.72 15.66 -21.59
N VAL A 132 6.98 14.65 -22.40
CA VAL A 132 6.01 13.68 -22.91
C VAL A 132 6.28 12.32 -22.28
N ILE A 133 5.25 11.72 -21.69
CA ILE A 133 5.24 10.31 -21.29
C ILE A 133 4.44 9.53 -22.32
N SER A 134 4.99 8.45 -22.87
CA SER A 134 4.25 7.52 -23.73
C SER A 134 4.08 6.14 -23.08
N ALA A 135 2.82 5.79 -22.82
CA ALA A 135 2.37 4.45 -22.46
C ALA A 135 1.48 3.83 -23.56
N ALA A 136 1.57 4.37 -24.78
CA ALA A 136 0.78 3.95 -25.93
C ALA A 136 1.58 3.01 -26.85
N GLY A 137 1.43 1.71 -26.65
CA GLY A 137 2.00 0.67 -27.51
C GLY A 137 0.98 0.01 -28.47
N PRO A 138 1.42 -0.85 -29.40
CA PRO A 138 2.81 -1.27 -29.65
C PRO A 138 3.66 -0.15 -30.28
N PHE A 139 4.85 0.13 -29.74
CA PHE A 139 5.63 1.32 -30.08
C PHE A 139 6.19 1.27 -31.51
N ILE A 140 6.56 0.09 -32.00
CA ILE A 140 7.05 -0.14 -33.36
C ILE A 140 6.06 0.26 -34.44
N LYS A 141 4.77 0.35 -34.09
CA LYS A 141 3.70 0.77 -35.00
C LYS A 141 3.40 2.26 -34.91
N ILE A 142 3.42 2.84 -33.70
CA ILE A 142 2.86 4.18 -33.47
C ILE A 142 3.78 5.17 -32.74
N GLY A 143 4.95 4.75 -32.29
CA GLY A 143 5.85 5.54 -31.44
C GLY A 143 6.72 6.54 -32.20
N THR A 144 7.20 6.18 -33.40
CA THR A 144 8.17 6.99 -34.16
C THR A 144 7.65 8.41 -34.49
N PRO A 145 6.39 8.62 -34.93
CA PRO A 145 5.87 9.97 -35.19
C PRO A 145 5.91 10.88 -33.96
N LEU A 146 5.60 10.36 -32.77
CA LEU A 146 5.61 11.11 -31.52
C LEU A 146 7.03 11.55 -31.12
N VAL A 147 8.01 10.63 -31.22
CA VAL A 147 9.41 10.94 -30.91
C VAL A 147 9.96 12.00 -31.86
N ARG A 148 9.66 11.91 -33.17
CA ARG A 148 10.07 12.94 -34.15
C ARG A 148 9.48 14.31 -33.81
N ALA A 149 8.20 14.37 -33.44
CA ALA A 149 7.57 15.61 -33.01
C ALA A 149 8.24 16.19 -31.74
N CYS A 150 8.59 15.33 -30.77
CA CYS A 150 9.29 15.74 -29.55
C CYS A 150 10.67 16.34 -29.87
N ILE A 151 11.45 15.70 -30.75
CA ILE A 151 12.75 16.22 -31.20
C ILE A 151 12.60 17.57 -31.90
N ALA A 152 11.66 17.68 -32.84
CA ALA A 152 11.43 18.90 -33.61
C ALA A 152 10.97 20.08 -32.73
N CYS A 153 10.19 19.80 -31.66
CA CYS A 153 9.71 20.82 -30.74
C CYS A 153 10.67 21.09 -29.56
N GLY A 154 11.79 20.37 -29.43
CA GLY A 154 12.64 20.48 -28.25
C GLY A 154 11.96 20.01 -26.95
N THR A 155 11.03 19.05 -27.03
CA THR A 155 10.25 18.52 -25.90
C THR A 155 10.85 17.21 -25.44
N HIS A 156 11.16 17.06 -24.14
CA HIS A 156 11.72 15.81 -23.62
C HIS A 156 10.70 14.67 -23.67
N TYR A 157 11.17 13.44 -23.76
CA TYR A 157 10.34 12.25 -23.95
C TYR A 157 10.82 11.09 -23.09
N CYS A 158 9.89 10.34 -22.51
CA CYS A 158 10.16 9.02 -21.95
C CYS A 158 9.03 8.00 -22.19
N ASP A 159 9.38 6.71 -22.23
CA ASP A 159 8.42 5.62 -22.44
C ASP A 159 8.73 4.33 -21.67
N THR A 160 7.76 3.42 -21.64
CA THR A 160 7.88 2.08 -21.03
C THR A 160 8.17 1.00 -22.07
N THR A 161 8.82 1.32 -23.20
CA THR A 161 9.00 0.32 -24.27
C THR A 161 9.88 -0.84 -23.80
N GLY A 162 9.56 -2.06 -24.25
CA GLY A 162 10.47 -3.21 -24.26
C GLY A 162 10.96 -3.57 -25.67
N GLU A 163 10.57 -2.79 -26.68
CA GLU A 163 10.71 -3.13 -28.09
C GLU A 163 12.08 -2.68 -28.63
N THR A 164 13.14 -3.42 -28.28
CA THR A 164 14.52 -3.11 -28.70
C THR A 164 14.71 -2.96 -30.22
N PRO A 165 14.01 -3.70 -31.11
CA PRO A 165 14.13 -3.48 -32.56
C PRO A 165 13.64 -2.10 -33.01
N TRP A 166 12.58 -1.59 -32.38
CA TRP A 166 12.05 -0.26 -32.69
C TRP A 166 13.07 0.82 -32.31
N VAL A 167 13.62 0.74 -31.10
CA VAL A 167 14.63 1.71 -30.66
C VAL A 167 15.88 1.65 -31.55
N ALA A 168 16.37 0.44 -31.86
CA ALA A 168 17.53 0.24 -32.71
C ALA A 168 17.33 0.81 -34.13
N ARG A 169 16.23 0.42 -34.79
CA ARG A 169 15.97 0.74 -36.20
C ARG A 169 15.50 2.19 -36.39
N ASP A 170 14.59 2.66 -35.54
CA ASP A 170 13.85 3.91 -35.78
C ASP A 170 14.35 5.08 -34.94
N LEU A 171 14.83 4.84 -33.72
CA LEU A 171 15.19 5.91 -32.79
C LEU A 171 16.69 6.21 -32.77
N LEU A 172 17.57 5.21 -32.76
CA LEU A 172 19.02 5.46 -32.77
C LEU A 172 19.49 6.35 -33.94
N PRO A 173 18.95 6.24 -35.18
CA PRO A 173 19.28 7.19 -36.25
C PRO A 173 18.92 8.64 -35.93
N LEU A 174 18.02 8.90 -34.98
CA LEU A 174 17.60 10.22 -34.53
C LEU A 174 18.46 10.77 -33.38
N HIS A 175 19.46 10.01 -32.90
CA HIS A 175 20.29 10.40 -31.75
C HIS A 175 20.98 11.77 -31.95
N GLU A 176 21.63 12.00 -33.09
CA GLU A 176 22.31 13.27 -33.38
C GLU A 176 21.31 14.44 -33.55
N ALA A 177 20.14 14.19 -34.16
CA ALA A 177 19.10 15.21 -34.27
C ALA A 177 18.56 15.63 -32.88
N ALA A 178 18.30 14.65 -32.01
CA ALA A 178 17.90 14.90 -30.62
C ALA A 178 18.99 15.64 -29.83
N LYS A 179 20.27 15.29 -30.04
CA LYS A 179 21.42 15.96 -29.41
C LYS A 179 21.54 17.42 -29.84
N ASN A 180 21.45 17.68 -31.14
CA ASN A 180 21.51 19.04 -31.70
C ASN A 180 20.37 19.94 -31.19
N ASN A 181 19.18 19.36 -31.00
CA ASN A 181 18.02 20.08 -30.46
C ASN A 181 17.97 20.12 -28.92
N LYS A 182 19.00 19.60 -28.24
CA LYS A 182 19.05 19.50 -26.76
C LYS A 182 17.78 18.84 -26.19
N THR A 183 17.43 17.69 -26.75
CA THR A 183 16.25 16.91 -26.35
C THR A 183 16.68 15.56 -25.82
N PHE A 184 16.21 15.21 -24.62
CA PHE A 184 16.29 13.84 -24.10
C PHE A 184 15.14 12.99 -24.63
N ILE A 185 15.49 11.87 -25.22
CA ILE A 185 14.57 10.78 -25.57
C ILE A 185 15.02 9.57 -24.73
N VAL A 186 14.31 9.30 -23.64
CA VAL A 186 14.68 8.25 -22.68
C VAL A 186 13.74 7.06 -22.79
N ASN A 187 14.21 6.00 -23.43
CA ASN A 187 13.41 4.77 -23.60
C ASN A 187 13.59 3.84 -22.40
N PHE A 188 12.72 2.82 -22.28
CA PHE A 188 12.85 1.73 -21.30
C PHE A 188 12.70 2.17 -19.82
N CYS A 189 11.89 3.20 -19.55
CA CYS A 189 11.62 3.72 -18.20
C CYS A 189 10.59 2.88 -17.42
N GLY A 190 10.65 1.56 -17.53
CA GLY A 190 9.77 0.64 -16.79
C GLY A 190 10.59 -0.43 -16.07
N PHE A 191 9.89 -1.28 -15.31
CA PHE A 191 10.54 -2.35 -14.54
C PHE A 191 11.37 -3.30 -15.42
N ASP A 192 10.97 -3.49 -16.68
CA ASP A 192 11.67 -4.36 -17.61
C ASP A 192 13.19 -4.11 -17.51
N SER A 193 13.66 -2.87 -17.71
CA SER A 193 15.11 -2.57 -17.76
C SER A 193 15.63 -1.50 -16.81
N GLN A 194 14.77 -0.63 -16.26
CA GLN A 194 15.23 0.49 -15.42
C GLN A 194 15.94 0.06 -14.12
N PRO A 195 15.48 -0.98 -13.38
CA PRO A 195 16.18 -1.50 -12.20
C PRO A 195 17.63 -1.92 -12.49
N ALA A 196 17.81 -2.75 -13.53
CA ALA A 196 19.11 -3.23 -13.97
C ALA A 196 20.03 -2.08 -14.35
N ASP A 197 19.52 -1.17 -15.20
CA ASP A 197 20.30 -0.07 -15.77
C ASP A 197 20.75 0.94 -14.70
N LEU A 198 19.87 1.28 -13.75
CA LEU A 198 20.20 2.17 -12.64
C LEU A 198 21.18 1.53 -11.65
N LEU A 199 20.99 0.26 -11.29
CA LEU A 199 21.88 -0.44 -10.34
C LEU A 199 23.29 -0.62 -10.91
N VAL A 200 23.42 -1.00 -12.18
CA VAL A 200 24.73 -1.09 -12.84
C VAL A 200 25.36 0.30 -13.00
N GLY A 201 24.57 1.29 -13.41
CA GLY A 201 25.03 2.68 -13.46
C GLY A 201 25.54 3.18 -12.11
N GLN A 202 24.92 2.76 -11.01
CA GLN A 202 25.38 3.09 -9.67
C GLN A 202 26.63 2.35 -9.25
N ALA A 203 26.75 1.07 -9.62
CA ALA A 203 27.95 0.31 -9.35
C ALA A 203 29.17 0.99 -9.99
N GLN A 204 29.03 1.47 -11.23
CA GLN A 204 30.06 2.28 -11.91
C GLN A 204 30.41 3.55 -11.10
N ASN A 205 29.40 4.27 -10.58
CA ASN A 205 29.60 5.49 -9.81
C ASN A 205 30.30 5.24 -8.45
N ILE A 206 29.96 4.13 -7.76
CA ILE A 206 30.50 3.78 -6.45
C ILE A 206 31.93 3.26 -6.57
N LEU A 207 32.17 2.33 -7.50
CA LEU A 207 33.48 1.69 -7.67
C LEU A 207 34.52 2.65 -8.27
N LYS A 208 34.09 3.72 -8.96
CA LYS A 208 34.97 4.75 -9.56
C LYS A 208 36.10 4.17 -10.45
N SER A 209 35.92 2.94 -10.92
CA SER A 209 36.78 2.19 -11.82
C SER A 209 35.89 1.56 -12.89
N PRO A 210 36.36 1.38 -14.14
CA PRO A 210 35.65 0.59 -15.13
C PRO A 210 35.28 -0.80 -14.57
N LEU A 211 34.10 -1.28 -14.93
CA LEU A 211 33.66 -2.61 -14.54
C LEU A 211 34.36 -3.66 -15.41
N ALA A 212 34.84 -4.72 -14.79
CA ALA A 212 35.28 -5.94 -15.46
C ALA A 212 34.09 -6.84 -15.81
N ARG A 213 33.04 -6.86 -14.98
CA ARG A 213 31.77 -7.58 -15.22
C ARG A 213 30.67 -7.10 -14.28
N ALA A 214 29.42 -7.33 -14.67
CA ALA A 214 28.28 -7.21 -13.76
C ALA A 214 27.25 -8.33 -14.02
N GLU A 215 26.60 -8.82 -12.97
CA GLU A 215 25.55 -9.84 -13.06
C GLU A 215 24.36 -9.39 -12.22
N ALA A 216 23.14 -9.58 -12.74
CA ALA A 216 21.93 -9.32 -11.98
C ALA A 216 21.13 -10.59 -11.67
N PHE A 217 20.54 -10.61 -10.48
CA PHE A 217 19.81 -11.73 -9.91
C PHE A 217 18.45 -11.24 -9.44
N VAL A 218 17.39 -11.81 -10.02
CA VAL A 218 16.02 -11.31 -9.86
C VAL A 218 15.17 -12.35 -9.16
N SER A 219 14.52 -11.98 -8.06
CA SER A 219 13.42 -12.73 -7.45
C SER A 219 12.15 -11.90 -7.58
N MET A 220 11.07 -12.47 -8.10
CA MET A 220 9.84 -11.71 -8.30
C MET A 220 8.59 -12.57 -8.26
N GLN A 221 7.48 -11.95 -7.90
CA GLN A 221 6.14 -12.45 -8.07
C GLN A 221 5.31 -11.37 -8.78
N GLY A 222 4.73 -11.72 -9.93
CA GLY A 222 3.92 -10.79 -10.74
C GLY A 222 3.33 -11.47 -11.98
N THR A 223 2.41 -10.78 -12.67
CA THR A 223 1.75 -11.28 -13.88
C THR A 223 1.80 -10.28 -15.04
N ALA A 224 1.74 -10.77 -16.28
CA ALA A 224 1.80 -9.94 -17.48
C ALA A 224 0.42 -9.33 -17.85
N SER A 225 0.40 -8.21 -18.57
CA SER A 225 -0.79 -7.53 -19.07
C SER A 225 -0.95 -7.85 -20.53
N GLY A 226 -2.14 -7.62 -21.08
CA GLY A 226 -2.34 -7.88 -22.51
C GLY A 226 -1.49 -6.97 -23.40
N GLY A 227 -1.10 -5.78 -22.92
CA GLY A 227 -0.16 -4.90 -23.62
C GLY A 227 1.25 -5.52 -23.68
N THR A 228 1.76 -6.01 -22.54
CA THR A 228 3.04 -6.71 -22.44
C THR A 228 3.07 -7.96 -23.32
N VAL A 229 1.98 -8.75 -23.31
CA VAL A 229 1.86 -9.93 -24.16
C VAL A 229 1.87 -9.56 -25.64
N GLN A 230 1.15 -8.50 -26.04
CA GLN A 230 1.11 -8.04 -27.43
C GLN A 230 2.49 -7.56 -27.91
N SER A 231 3.19 -6.71 -27.15
CA SER A 231 4.54 -6.27 -27.51
C SER A 231 5.51 -7.45 -27.68
N GLY A 232 5.41 -8.47 -26.83
CA GLY A 232 6.20 -9.70 -26.96
C GLY A 232 5.92 -10.53 -28.22
N LEU A 233 4.73 -10.41 -28.81
CA LEU A 233 4.39 -11.04 -30.08
C LEU A 233 4.90 -10.23 -31.27
N GLU A 234 4.79 -8.90 -31.21
CA GLU A 234 5.16 -7.97 -32.29
C GLU A 234 6.69 -7.85 -32.49
N MET A 235 7.50 -8.19 -31.49
CA MET A 235 8.97 -8.21 -31.64
C MET A 235 9.49 -9.34 -32.55
N GLN A 236 8.65 -10.29 -32.95
CA GLN A 236 9.08 -11.41 -33.77
C GLN A 236 9.29 -11.03 -35.24
N GLY A 237 10.33 -11.60 -35.85
CA GLY A 237 10.64 -11.39 -37.27
C GLY A 237 11.55 -10.20 -37.56
N PHE A 238 11.98 -9.46 -36.54
CA PHE A 238 12.98 -8.40 -36.68
C PHE A 238 14.39 -8.96 -36.44
N PRO A 239 15.34 -8.81 -37.39
CA PRO A 239 16.71 -9.31 -37.22
C PRO A 239 17.44 -8.67 -36.03
N GLU A 240 17.10 -7.42 -35.69
CA GLU A 240 17.66 -6.67 -34.55
C GLU A 240 17.31 -7.32 -33.20
N ALA A 241 16.22 -8.08 -33.12
CA ALA A 241 15.86 -8.81 -31.89
C ALA A 241 16.89 -9.91 -31.57
N ALA A 242 17.54 -10.47 -32.59
CA ALA A 242 18.55 -11.52 -32.44
C ALA A 242 19.95 -10.96 -32.15
N ASP A 243 20.19 -9.66 -32.34
CA ASP A 243 21.48 -9.03 -32.09
C ASP A 243 21.59 -8.55 -30.62
N PRO A 244 22.52 -9.12 -29.81
CA PRO A 244 22.74 -8.72 -28.41
C PRO A 244 23.29 -7.30 -28.24
N TYR A 245 23.72 -6.66 -29.34
CA TYR A 245 24.27 -5.31 -29.37
C TYR A 245 23.46 -4.35 -30.24
N CYS A 246 22.19 -4.66 -30.53
CA CYS A 246 21.37 -3.84 -31.43
C CYS A 246 21.17 -2.39 -30.94
N LEU A 247 21.28 -2.15 -29.62
CA LEU A 247 21.26 -0.80 -29.05
C LEU A 247 22.64 -0.13 -29.00
N GLY A 248 23.71 -0.84 -29.36
CA GLY A 248 25.10 -0.36 -29.39
C GLY A 248 26.01 -1.03 -28.35
N GLY A 249 27.24 -0.53 -28.25
CA GLY A 249 28.25 -1.02 -27.29
C GLY A 249 29.19 -2.06 -27.87
N GLY A 250 28.71 -2.98 -28.71
CA GLY A 250 29.53 -4.05 -29.27
C GLY A 250 30.17 -4.96 -28.21
N PRO A 251 30.85 -6.05 -28.62
CA PRO A 251 31.44 -6.99 -27.67
C PRO A 251 32.58 -6.36 -26.87
N SER A 252 32.71 -6.83 -25.63
CA SER A 252 33.86 -6.53 -24.77
C SER A 252 35.16 -7.11 -25.37
N PRO A 253 36.25 -6.31 -25.50
CA PRO A 253 37.50 -6.79 -26.10
C PRO A 253 38.11 -7.99 -25.33
N GLY A 254 38.33 -9.11 -26.02
CA GLY A 254 38.98 -10.29 -25.44
C GLY A 254 38.13 -11.15 -24.50
N SER A 255 36.83 -10.86 -24.36
CA SER A 255 35.92 -11.63 -23.50
C SER A 255 35.26 -12.82 -24.23
N PRO A 256 34.89 -13.89 -23.51
CA PRO A 256 34.04 -14.94 -24.06
C PRO A 256 32.68 -14.39 -24.52
N PRO A 257 31.91 -15.15 -25.35
CA PRO A 257 30.61 -14.70 -25.84
C PRO A 257 29.69 -14.31 -24.69
N GLU A 258 29.21 -13.07 -24.69
CA GLU A 258 28.32 -12.56 -23.66
C GLU A 258 26.99 -13.32 -23.72
N VAL A 259 26.55 -13.85 -22.58
CA VAL A 259 25.35 -14.70 -22.49
C VAL A 259 24.18 -13.84 -22.06
N ASP A 260 23.13 -13.78 -22.89
CA ASP A 260 21.95 -12.97 -22.56
C ASP A 260 21.19 -13.51 -21.33
N ALA A 261 21.27 -14.82 -21.05
CA ALA A 261 20.60 -15.42 -19.88
C ALA A 261 21.42 -16.57 -19.30
N HIS A 262 21.39 -16.72 -17.96
CA HIS A 262 22.06 -17.84 -17.29
C HIS A 262 21.33 -19.17 -17.55
N PRO A 263 22.07 -20.28 -17.77
CA PRO A 263 21.48 -21.61 -17.79
C PRO A 263 20.93 -21.98 -16.40
N VAL A 264 20.12 -23.03 -16.35
CA VAL A 264 19.68 -23.61 -15.08
C VAL A 264 20.90 -24.08 -14.29
N ALA A 265 21.14 -23.48 -13.13
CA ALA A 265 22.30 -23.77 -12.29
C ALA A 265 22.00 -23.50 -10.82
N ARG A 266 22.68 -24.18 -9.90
CA ARG A 266 22.63 -23.87 -8.46
C ARG A 266 23.62 -22.76 -8.15
N SER A 267 23.18 -21.69 -7.48
CA SER A 267 24.06 -20.64 -6.96
C SER A 267 24.25 -20.82 -5.45
N GLU A 268 25.42 -21.31 -5.03
CA GLU A 268 25.75 -21.45 -3.60
C GLU A 268 25.78 -20.10 -2.89
N THR A 269 26.28 -19.05 -3.54
CA THR A 269 26.39 -17.69 -2.99
C THR A 269 25.03 -17.06 -2.67
N LEU A 270 24.02 -17.30 -3.50
CA LEU A 270 22.69 -16.71 -3.34
C LEU A 270 21.68 -17.67 -2.70
N ASP A 271 22.12 -18.88 -2.37
CA ASP A 271 21.29 -19.96 -1.85
C ASP A 271 19.99 -20.20 -2.67
N CYS A 272 20.09 -20.11 -4.00
CA CYS A 272 18.96 -20.32 -4.90
C CYS A 272 19.33 -21.15 -6.14
N TRP A 273 18.30 -21.52 -6.92
CA TRP A 273 18.46 -21.97 -8.30
C TRP A 273 18.34 -20.79 -9.26
N LEU A 274 19.26 -20.71 -10.21
CA LEU A 274 19.23 -19.76 -11.31
C LEU A 274 18.44 -20.37 -12.47
N ALA A 275 17.67 -19.53 -13.15
CA ALA A 275 16.94 -19.87 -14.37
C ALA A 275 17.04 -18.74 -15.40
N PRO A 276 16.84 -19.04 -16.69
CA PRO A 276 16.74 -17.99 -17.72
C PRO A 276 15.66 -16.98 -17.36
N PHE A 277 16.01 -15.70 -17.39
CA PHE A 277 15.08 -14.61 -17.14
C PHE A 277 14.59 -14.01 -18.47
N THR A 278 13.28 -14.02 -18.71
CA THR A 278 12.72 -13.61 -20.00
C THR A 278 13.04 -12.15 -20.37
N MET A 279 13.12 -11.24 -19.39
CA MET A 279 13.44 -9.83 -19.69
C MET A 279 14.93 -9.57 -19.91
N ALA A 280 15.80 -10.55 -19.63
CA ALA A 280 17.24 -10.41 -19.83
C ALA A 280 17.59 -10.05 -21.29
N PHE A 281 16.81 -10.57 -22.27
CA PHE A 281 16.96 -10.22 -23.68
C PHE A 281 16.72 -8.74 -23.99
N ILE A 282 15.99 -8.01 -23.15
CA ILE A 282 15.83 -6.56 -23.29
C ILE A 282 16.92 -5.86 -22.47
N ASN A 283 17.10 -6.29 -21.23
CA ASN A 283 17.90 -5.58 -20.24
C ASN A 283 19.38 -5.57 -20.57
N THR A 284 19.91 -6.67 -21.09
CA THR A 284 21.32 -6.73 -21.46
C THR A 284 21.67 -5.68 -22.50
N ARG A 285 20.79 -5.46 -23.48
CA ARG A 285 20.96 -4.44 -24.53
C ARG A 285 20.88 -3.02 -23.95
N VAL A 286 19.99 -2.78 -22.99
CA VAL A 286 19.83 -1.48 -22.31
C VAL A 286 21.07 -1.15 -21.47
N VAL A 287 21.53 -2.08 -20.63
CA VAL A 287 22.73 -1.90 -19.79
C VAL A 287 23.98 -1.69 -20.65
N ARG A 288 24.15 -2.48 -21.72
CA ARG A 288 25.25 -2.30 -22.70
C ARG A 288 25.20 -0.95 -23.38
N ARG A 289 24.01 -0.44 -23.71
CA ARG A 289 23.84 0.90 -24.28
C ARG A 289 24.25 1.98 -23.29
N THR A 290 23.83 1.91 -22.03
CA THR A 290 24.28 2.83 -20.99
C THR A 290 25.78 2.80 -20.81
N ALA A 291 26.38 1.61 -20.72
CA ALA A 291 27.82 1.44 -20.62
C ALA A 291 28.55 2.09 -21.82
N SER A 292 28.06 1.85 -23.03
CA SER A 292 28.59 2.43 -24.27
C SER A 292 28.51 3.96 -24.31
N LEU A 293 27.38 4.54 -23.86
CA LEU A 293 27.21 5.99 -23.73
C LEU A 293 28.19 6.61 -22.73
N LYS A 294 28.63 5.83 -21.73
CA LYS A 294 29.68 6.19 -20.76
C LYS A 294 31.08 5.77 -21.18
N GLY A 295 31.26 5.28 -22.41
CA GLY A 295 32.55 4.85 -22.95
C GLY A 295 33.10 3.54 -22.38
N GLN A 296 32.26 2.73 -21.72
CA GLN A 296 32.65 1.44 -21.13
C GLN A 296 32.07 0.25 -21.91
N ARG A 297 32.73 -0.90 -21.80
CA ARG A 297 32.28 -2.20 -22.31
C ARG A 297 32.65 -3.28 -21.31
N PHE A 298 31.68 -4.05 -20.86
CA PHE A 298 31.90 -5.17 -19.95
C PHE A 298 30.79 -6.22 -20.13
N PRO A 299 31.09 -7.50 -19.87
CA PRO A 299 30.07 -8.56 -19.88
C PRO A 299 29.01 -8.29 -18.81
N TYR A 300 27.76 -8.38 -19.24
CA TYR A 300 26.58 -8.28 -18.37
C TYR A 300 25.62 -9.45 -18.64
N GLY A 301 25.08 -10.03 -17.57
CA GLY A 301 24.11 -11.14 -17.64
C GLY A 301 23.06 -11.05 -16.52
N GLU A 302 21.91 -11.68 -16.75
CA GLU A 302 20.81 -11.71 -15.77
C GLU A 302 20.23 -13.11 -15.57
N ALA A 303 19.85 -13.41 -14.33
CA ALA A 303 19.23 -14.66 -13.93
C ALA A 303 18.01 -14.45 -13.04
N LEU A 304 17.02 -15.32 -13.20
CA LEU A 304 15.90 -15.46 -12.27
C LEU A 304 16.32 -16.39 -11.13
N CYS A 305 16.09 -15.99 -9.89
CA CYS A 305 16.33 -16.75 -8.67
C CYS A 305 15.04 -17.42 -8.20
N VAL A 306 15.04 -18.75 -8.16
CA VAL A 306 13.91 -19.58 -7.72
C VAL A 306 14.34 -20.59 -6.65
N SER A 307 13.37 -21.14 -5.93
CA SER A 307 13.61 -22.02 -4.76
C SER A 307 14.20 -23.38 -5.11
N ASP A 308 13.90 -23.91 -6.31
CA ASP A 308 14.18 -25.31 -6.65
C ASP A 308 14.47 -25.51 -8.15
N GLU A 309 15.14 -26.61 -8.46
CA GLU A 309 15.59 -26.96 -9.81
C GLU A 309 14.42 -27.19 -10.78
N GLU A 310 13.30 -27.73 -10.29
CA GLU A 310 12.15 -28.05 -11.13
C GLU A 310 11.48 -26.77 -11.62
N THR A 311 11.29 -25.81 -10.73
CA THR A 311 10.83 -24.46 -11.05
C THR A 311 11.79 -23.79 -12.04
N ALA A 312 13.11 -23.91 -11.85
CA ALA A 312 14.09 -23.37 -12.78
C ALA A 312 13.99 -23.98 -14.20
N LYS A 313 13.82 -25.31 -14.30
CA LYS A 313 13.60 -26.01 -15.57
C LYS A 313 12.29 -25.61 -16.26
N LYS A 314 11.23 -25.33 -15.48
CA LYS A 314 9.97 -24.79 -16.03
C LYS A 314 10.17 -23.41 -16.65
N HIS A 315 10.90 -22.52 -15.99
CA HIS A 315 11.22 -21.20 -16.54
C HIS A 315 12.10 -21.26 -17.80
N ALA A 316 12.96 -22.26 -17.93
CA ALA A 316 13.75 -22.49 -19.14
C ALA A 316 12.90 -22.93 -20.36
N SER A 317 11.64 -23.33 -20.15
CA SER A 317 10.74 -23.84 -21.19
C SER A 317 9.82 -22.71 -21.71
N VAL A 318 10.32 -21.83 -22.57
CA VAL A 318 9.54 -20.70 -23.12
C VAL A 318 8.52 -21.19 -24.17
N PRO A 319 7.21 -20.92 -24.02
CA PRO A 319 6.21 -21.31 -25.01
C PRO A 319 6.42 -20.58 -26.35
N SER A 320 6.20 -21.30 -27.45
CA SER A 320 6.29 -20.71 -28.79
C SER A 320 5.27 -19.59 -29.00
N ALA A 321 5.52 -18.71 -29.96
CA ALA A 321 4.64 -17.62 -30.34
C ALA A 321 3.20 -18.07 -30.63
N LYS A 322 3.07 -19.16 -31.40
CA LYS A 322 1.78 -19.77 -31.75
C LYS A 322 1.03 -20.25 -30.51
N VAL A 323 1.75 -20.81 -29.53
CA VAL A 323 1.17 -21.24 -28.26
C VAL A 323 0.72 -20.05 -27.43
N ARG A 324 1.54 -18.98 -27.34
CA ARG A 324 1.14 -17.75 -26.64
C ARG A 324 -0.09 -17.09 -27.26
N GLN A 325 -0.16 -17.02 -28.59
CA GLN A 325 -1.32 -16.50 -29.31
C GLN A 325 -2.59 -17.32 -29.04
N ALA A 326 -2.50 -18.66 -29.10
CA ALA A 326 -3.61 -19.55 -28.77
C ALA A 326 -4.08 -19.36 -27.31
N LEU A 327 -3.17 -19.18 -26.36
CA LEU A 327 -3.52 -18.93 -24.96
C LEU A 327 -4.25 -17.59 -24.75
N VAL A 328 -3.98 -16.56 -25.56
CA VAL A 328 -4.75 -15.30 -25.55
C VAL A 328 -6.16 -15.51 -26.11
N GLU A 329 -6.28 -16.24 -27.21
CA GLU A 329 -7.56 -16.56 -27.87
C GLU A 329 -8.46 -17.43 -26.97
N GLU A 330 -7.86 -18.38 -26.24
CA GLU A 330 -8.51 -19.22 -25.23
C GLU A 330 -8.82 -18.48 -23.91
N GLY A 331 -8.42 -17.22 -23.77
CA GLY A 331 -8.66 -16.41 -22.56
C GLY A 331 -7.80 -16.80 -21.34
N LYS A 332 -6.74 -17.60 -21.54
CA LYS A 332 -5.76 -17.98 -20.51
C LYS A 332 -4.67 -16.92 -20.29
N LEU A 333 -4.53 -15.98 -21.24
CA LEU A 333 -3.70 -14.78 -21.12
C LEU A 333 -4.57 -13.52 -21.33
N PRO A 334 -4.22 -12.38 -20.71
CA PRO A 334 -5.03 -11.16 -20.77
C PRO A 334 -5.03 -10.49 -22.15
N ARG A 335 -6.14 -9.81 -22.49
CA ARG A 335 -6.28 -9.04 -23.74
C ARG A 335 -5.74 -7.62 -23.61
N PRO A 336 -5.38 -6.92 -24.70
CA PRO A 336 -4.95 -5.52 -24.65
C PRO A 336 -5.92 -4.63 -23.87
N GLY A 337 -5.38 -3.85 -22.93
CA GLY A 337 -6.17 -3.02 -22.00
C GLY A 337 -6.63 -3.72 -20.72
N GLN A 338 -6.38 -5.03 -20.58
CA GLN A 338 -6.53 -5.78 -19.33
C GLN A 338 -5.15 -6.01 -18.69
N GLY A 339 -5.11 -5.96 -17.36
CA GLY A 339 -3.96 -6.29 -16.54
C GLY A 339 -4.41 -7.01 -15.28
N PRO A 340 -3.48 -7.39 -14.38
CA PRO A 340 -3.84 -8.04 -13.13
C PRO A 340 -4.83 -7.20 -12.32
N ASP A 341 -5.71 -7.89 -11.61
CA ASP A 341 -6.58 -7.25 -10.65
C ASP A 341 -5.75 -6.61 -9.51
N PRO A 342 -6.29 -5.58 -8.84
CA PRO A 342 -5.57 -4.89 -7.77
C PRO A 342 -5.05 -5.81 -6.66
N LEU A 343 -5.80 -6.85 -6.27
CA LEU A 343 -5.38 -7.76 -5.19
C LEU A 343 -4.13 -8.55 -5.60
N SER A 344 -4.08 -9.03 -6.85
CA SER A 344 -2.88 -9.68 -7.39
C SER A 344 -1.66 -8.76 -7.37
N ARG A 345 -1.82 -7.47 -7.69
CA ARG A 345 -0.72 -6.48 -7.65
C ARG A 345 -0.25 -6.19 -6.22
N THR A 346 -1.15 -6.06 -5.24
CA THR A 346 -0.74 -5.84 -3.83
C THR A 346 0.03 -7.00 -3.21
N ARG A 347 -0.08 -8.20 -3.77
CA ARG A 347 0.68 -9.40 -3.35
C ARG A 347 1.95 -9.62 -4.18
N SER A 348 2.15 -8.81 -5.21
CA SER A 348 3.30 -8.89 -6.10
C SER A 348 4.46 -8.10 -5.50
N TRP A 349 5.67 -8.57 -5.75
CA TRP A 349 6.89 -8.01 -5.19
C TRP A 349 8.08 -8.36 -6.09
N PHE A 350 9.16 -7.60 -5.96
CA PHE A 350 10.44 -7.98 -6.57
C PHE A 350 11.63 -7.65 -5.66
N LYS A 351 12.72 -8.38 -5.89
CA LYS A 351 14.06 -8.12 -5.39
C LYS A 351 15.03 -8.29 -6.55
N TYR A 352 15.82 -7.25 -6.79
CA TYR A 352 16.82 -7.14 -7.84
C TYR A 352 18.18 -6.97 -7.16
N VAL A 353 19.12 -7.87 -7.42
CA VAL A 353 20.46 -7.83 -6.83
C VAL A 353 21.48 -7.75 -7.96
N VAL A 354 22.37 -6.77 -7.94
CA VAL A 354 23.48 -6.65 -8.89
C VAL A 354 24.78 -6.92 -8.17
N HIS A 355 25.58 -7.82 -8.72
CA HIS A 355 26.98 -8.04 -8.37
C HIS A 355 27.85 -7.43 -9.45
N ALA A 356 28.63 -6.42 -9.10
CA ALA A 356 29.57 -5.77 -10.01
C ALA A 356 31.02 -5.97 -9.52
N VAL A 357 31.92 -6.19 -10.46
CA VAL A 357 33.37 -6.31 -10.19
C VAL A 357 34.10 -5.30 -11.07
N SER A 358 34.97 -4.48 -10.49
CA SER A 358 35.82 -3.54 -11.21
C SER A 358 37.04 -4.21 -11.84
N GLU A 359 37.68 -3.54 -12.80
CA GLU A 359 38.99 -3.97 -13.32
C GLU A 359 40.10 -3.98 -12.25
N SER A 360 39.97 -3.19 -11.19
CA SER A 360 40.85 -3.22 -10.01
C SER A 360 40.63 -4.45 -9.10
N GLY A 361 39.60 -5.26 -9.35
CA GLY A 361 39.25 -6.44 -8.56
C GLY A 361 38.36 -6.15 -7.35
N GLU A 362 37.90 -4.91 -7.17
CA GLU A 362 36.91 -4.57 -6.15
C GLU A 362 35.55 -5.13 -6.55
N ASN A 363 34.80 -5.66 -5.57
CA ASN A 363 33.47 -6.20 -5.80
C ASN A 363 32.43 -5.44 -4.98
N LEU A 364 31.23 -5.30 -5.54
CA LEU A 364 30.12 -4.57 -4.95
C LEU A 364 28.81 -5.32 -5.20
N TRP A 365 28.00 -5.43 -4.15
CA TRP A 365 26.65 -5.96 -4.22
C TRP A 365 25.66 -4.83 -3.94
N LEU A 366 24.73 -4.60 -4.87
CA LEU A 366 23.64 -3.63 -4.72
C LEU A 366 22.31 -4.35 -4.79
N GLN A 367 21.34 -3.90 -4.01
CA GLN A 367 19.99 -4.45 -4.01
C GLN A 367 18.96 -3.34 -4.18
N LEU A 368 17.96 -3.60 -5.01
CA LEU A 368 16.71 -2.85 -5.11
C LEU A 368 15.55 -3.81 -4.86
N SER A 369 14.52 -3.36 -4.14
CA SER A 369 13.30 -4.14 -3.93
C SER A 369 12.08 -3.23 -3.96
N GLY A 370 10.95 -3.77 -4.41
CA GLY A 370 9.70 -3.03 -4.53
C GLY A 370 8.48 -3.93 -4.54
N GLY A 371 7.31 -3.32 -4.72
CA GLY A 371 6.02 -3.98 -4.86
C GLY A 371 5.82 -4.60 -6.25
N ASP A 372 4.63 -4.44 -6.83
CA ASP A 372 4.30 -5.00 -8.14
C ASP A 372 5.26 -4.52 -9.23
N PRO A 373 6.14 -5.40 -9.76
CA PRO A 373 7.13 -5.00 -10.75
C PRO A 373 6.46 -4.58 -12.06
N GLY A 374 5.39 -5.28 -12.46
CA GLY A 374 4.81 -5.13 -13.79
C GLY A 374 4.14 -3.78 -14.03
N TYR A 375 3.56 -3.15 -13.00
CA TYR A 375 2.69 -1.99 -13.21
C TYR A 375 2.81 -0.89 -12.18
N ASP A 376 2.62 -1.15 -10.88
CA ASP A 376 2.68 -0.07 -9.89
C ASP A 376 4.08 0.55 -9.85
N GLU A 377 5.11 -0.29 -9.82
CA GLU A 377 6.50 0.15 -9.82
C GLU A 377 6.92 0.69 -11.19
N THR A 378 6.40 0.13 -12.29
CA THR A 378 6.59 0.68 -13.64
C THR A 378 5.98 2.08 -13.78
N ALA A 379 4.80 2.32 -13.21
CA ALA A 379 4.14 3.63 -13.23
C ALA A 379 4.91 4.65 -12.39
N LEU A 380 5.45 4.24 -11.24
CA LEU A 380 6.38 5.04 -10.44
C LEU A 380 7.62 5.40 -11.26
N MET A 381 8.30 4.38 -11.81
CA MET A 381 9.57 4.48 -12.52
C MET A 381 9.54 5.49 -13.69
N ILE A 382 8.52 5.40 -14.55
CA ILE A 382 8.39 6.34 -15.67
C ILE A 382 7.95 7.74 -15.24
N SER A 383 7.13 7.84 -14.19
CA SER A 383 6.69 9.13 -13.68
C SER A 383 7.86 9.91 -13.07
N GLU A 384 8.70 9.24 -12.30
CA GLU A 384 9.91 9.82 -11.71
C GLU A 384 10.94 10.17 -12.79
N ALA A 385 11.10 9.35 -13.84
CA ALA A 385 11.92 9.70 -14.99
C ALA A 385 11.44 10.99 -15.67
N ALA A 386 10.11 11.16 -15.85
CA ALA A 386 9.54 12.36 -16.43
C ALA A 386 9.73 13.60 -15.53
N VAL A 387 9.60 13.45 -14.22
CA VAL A 387 9.80 14.54 -13.25
C VAL A 387 11.28 14.94 -13.16
N ALA A 388 12.20 13.98 -13.23
CA ALA A 388 13.64 14.26 -13.31
C ALA A 388 13.98 15.07 -14.56
N LEU A 389 13.42 14.70 -15.72
CA LEU A 389 13.54 15.49 -16.96
C LEU A 389 12.95 16.89 -16.81
N LEU A 390 11.79 17.02 -16.15
CA LEU A 390 11.12 18.30 -15.92
C LEU A 390 11.96 19.25 -15.04
N ARG A 391 12.66 18.70 -14.04
CA ARG A 391 13.50 19.45 -13.10
C ARG A 391 14.92 19.69 -13.61
N GLY A 392 15.31 19.04 -14.71
CA GLY A 392 16.68 19.08 -15.20
C GLY A 392 17.66 18.37 -14.24
N GLU A 393 17.23 17.28 -13.60
CA GLU A 393 18.09 16.44 -12.77
C GLU A 393 18.85 15.44 -13.67
N GLY A 394 20.18 15.33 -13.51
CA GLY A 394 21.01 14.34 -14.21
C GLY A 394 21.37 14.66 -15.68
N VAL A 395 21.09 15.87 -16.16
CA VAL A 395 21.19 16.20 -17.59
C VAL A 395 22.56 16.69 -18.08
N ASP A 396 23.65 16.34 -17.39
CA ASP A 396 25.01 16.78 -17.75
C ASP A 396 25.51 16.09 -19.03
N GLY A 397 25.32 16.73 -20.18
CA GLY A 397 26.07 16.49 -21.42
C GLY A 397 25.62 15.33 -22.31
N HIS A 398 24.63 14.53 -21.91
CA HIS A 398 24.20 13.31 -22.62
C HIS A 398 22.90 13.45 -23.44
N TRP A 399 22.72 14.58 -24.15
CA TRP A 399 21.55 14.78 -25.03
C TRP A 399 21.45 13.70 -26.12
N GLY A 400 20.22 13.35 -26.50
CA GLY A 400 19.96 12.39 -27.57
C GLY A 400 19.02 11.27 -27.16
N VAL A 401 19.07 10.18 -27.92
CA VAL A 401 18.38 8.91 -27.61
C VAL A 401 19.22 8.08 -26.63
N VAL A 402 18.72 7.96 -25.40
CA VAL A 402 19.40 7.40 -24.23
C VAL A 402 18.50 6.44 -23.45
N THR A 403 19.10 5.78 -22.47
CA THR A 403 18.51 4.81 -21.53
C THR A 403 18.51 5.40 -20.11
N PRO A 404 17.71 4.90 -19.15
CA PRO A 404 17.52 5.56 -17.85
C PRO A 404 18.80 5.74 -17.02
N GLY A 405 19.73 4.77 -17.06
CA GLY A 405 21.02 4.79 -16.38
C GLY A 405 22.04 5.75 -16.98
N GLY A 406 21.74 6.33 -18.15
CA GLY A 406 22.53 7.36 -18.82
C GLY A 406 22.43 8.72 -18.13
N PRO A 407 21.30 9.45 -18.25
CA PRO A 407 21.12 10.77 -17.65
C PRO A 407 20.89 10.69 -16.14
N PHE A 408 20.10 9.73 -15.63
CA PHE A 408 19.56 9.93 -14.29
C PHE A 408 20.51 9.58 -13.14
N GLY A 409 21.44 8.63 -13.26
CA GLY A 409 22.17 8.10 -12.08
C GLY A 409 21.23 7.65 -10.94
N MET A 410 21.75 7.26 -9.75
CA MET A 410 20.88 7.02 -8.56
C MET A 410 20.57 8.27 -7.72
N PRO A 411 20.13 9.41 -8.28
CA PRO A 411 19.19 10.23 -7.52
C PRO A 411 17.80 9.61 -7.43
N MET A 412 17.45 8.60 -8.26
CA MET A 412 16.11 7.99 -8.23
C MET A 412 15.90 6.83 -7.25
N ALA A 413 16.95 6.09 -6.81
CA ALA A 413 16.77 5.12 -5.70
C ALA A 413 16.83 5.77 -4.31
N ASN A 414 17.38 6.98 -4.26
CA ASN A 414 17.15 7.95 -3.20
C ASN A 414 16.24 9.06 -3.72
N ALA A 415 15.20 8.70 -4.51
CA ALA A 415 14.04 9.57 -4.61
C ALA A 415 13.75 9.99 -3.17
N PRO A 416 13.64 11.31 -2.91
CA PRO A 416 13.44 11.77 -1.55
C PRO A 416 12.36 10.89 -0.95
N SER A 417 12.62 10.36 0.25
CA SER A 417 11.53 9.89 1.11
C SER A 417 10.39 10.86 0.91
N PRO A 418 9.16 10.38 0.62
CA PRO A 418 8.04 11.21 0.16
C PRO A 418 8.11 12.56 0.87
N PRO A 419 8.11 13.67 0.10
CA PRO A 419 8.71 14.95 0.45
C PRO A 419 8.64 15.20 1.95
N SER A 420 9.80 15.41 2.59
CA SER A 420 9.94 15.62 4.04
C SER A 420 8.63 16.03 4.74
N THR A 421 7.94 15.03 5.30
CA THR A 421 7.14 15.09 6.52
C THR A 421 6.06 16.16 6.69
N THR A 422 5.65 16.91 5.68
CA THR A 422 4.37 17.61 5.79
C THR A 422 3.28 16.62 5.43
N ARG A 423 2.97 15.71 6.37
CA ARG A 423 1.64 15.08 6.46
C ARG A 423 0.72 16.17 7.02
N PRO A 424 0.01 16.94 6.17
CA PRO A 424 -0.72 18.12 6.63
C PRO A 424 -1.93 17.75 7.50
N VAL A 425 -2.39 16.50 7.39
CA VAL A 425 -3.50 15.96 8.17
C VAL A 425 -2.90 15.27 9.39
N ASP A 426 -3.24 15.75 10.58
CA ASP A 426 -2.90 15.05 11.81
C ASP A 426 -3.73 13.78 11.90
N ILE A 427 -5.05 13.89 11.81
CA ILE A 427 -5.96 12.74 11.91
C ILE A 427 -6.89 12.65 10.70
N ALA A 428 -6.93 11.51 10.03
CA ALA A 428 -8.00 11.17 9.10
C ALA A 428 -9.04 10.26 9.80
N LEU A 429 -10.27 10.74 9.98
CA LEU A 429 -11.34 10.03 10.66
C LEU A 429 -12.32 9.40 9.67
N PHE A 430 -12.24 8.07 9.52
CA PHE A 430 -13.16 7.29 8.71
C PHE A 430 -14.42 6.91 9.50
N GLY A 431 -15.58 7.11 8.87
CA GLY A 431 -16.87 6.88 9.53
C GLY A 431 -17.33 8.07 10.37
N ALA A 432 -16.82 9.27 10.10
CA ALA A 432 -17.09 10.50 10.85
C ALA A 432 -18.60 10.80 11.03
N THR A 433 -19.44 10.46 10.05
CA THR A 433 -20.90 10.71 10.09
C THR A 433 -21.70 9.58 10.74
N GLY A 434 -21.04 8.49 11.16
CA GLY A 434 -21.63 7.44 11.99
C GLY A 434 -21.85 7.90 13.42
N PHE A 435 -22.55 7.10 14.22
CA PHE A 435 -22.91 7.48 15.59
C PHE A 435 -21.66 7.75 16.45
N THR A 436 -20.81 6.73 16.64
CA THR A 436 -19.54 6.87 17.38
C THR A 436 -18.59 7.87 16.70
N GLY A 437 -18.53 7.87 15.36
CA GLY A 437 -17.73 8.82 14.59
C GLY A 437 -18.06 10.28 14.91
N SER A 438 -19.35 10.62 15.03
CA SER A 438 -19.76 11.99 15.36
C SER A 438 -19.38 12.42 16.77
N LEU A 439 -19.29 11.47 17.71
CA LEU A 439 -18.82 11.72 19.07
C LEU A 439 -17.29 11.88 19.12
N ILE A 440 -16.54 11.14 18.30
CA ILE A 440 -15.09 11.33 18.10
C ILE A 440 -14.84 12.74 17.56
N VAL A 441 -15.61 13.18 16.55
CA VAL A 441 -15.52 14.56 16.03
C VAL A 441 -15.74 15.59 17.14
N ALA A 442 -16.78 15.41 17.94
CA ALA A 442 -17.09 16.34 19.01
C ALA A 442 -16.01 16.37 20.10
N TYR A 443 -15.45 15.20 20.47
CA TYR A 443 -14.36 15.10 21.43
C TYR A 443 -13.08 15.79 20.93
N LEU A 444 -12.69 15.53 19.67
CA LEU A 444 -11.53 16.17 19.04
C LEU A 444 -11.73 17.68 18.90
N ALA A 445 -12.92 18.13 18.51
CA ALA A 445 -13.23 19.55 18.38
C ALA A 445 -13.09 20.30 19.71
N TYR A 446 -13.50 19.68 20.81
CA TYR A 446 -13.46 20.29 22.13
C TYR A 446 -12.06 20.29 22.74
N ASN A 447 -11.38 19.13 22.71
CA ASN A 447 -10.11 18.95 23.43
C ASN A 447 -8.87 19.28 22.58
N TYR A 448 -9.00 19.19 21.26
CA TYR A 448 -7.89 19.36 20.31
C TYR A 448 -8.29 20.21 19.09
N PRO A 449 -8.86 21.42 19.28
CA PRO A 449 -9.39 22.25 18.18
C PRO A 449 -8.33 22.65 17.15
N THR A 450 -7.05 22.64 17.53
CA THR A 450 -5.92 23.02 16.68
C THR A 450 -5.40 21.89 15.80
N LEU A 451 -5.83 20.64 16.00
CA LEU A 451 -5.40 19.54 15.15
C LEU A 451 -6.05 19.65 13.77
N ASN A 452 -5.27 19.39 12.73
CA ASN A 452 -5.77 19.32 11.36
C ASN A 452 -6.45 17.96 11.17
N VAL A 453 -7.78 17.91 11.29
CA VAL A 453 -8.53 16.65 11.17
C VAL A 453 -9.31 16.63 9.86
N THR A 454 -9.14 15.58 9.07
CA THR A 454 -9.98 15.35 7.88
C THR A 454 -11.08 14.35 8.20
N LEU A 455 -12.33 14.77 8.05
CA LEU A 455 -13.52 13.94 8.20
C LEU A 455 -13.77 13.17 6.91
N VAL A 456 -13.69 11.84 6.98
CA VAL A 456 -13.78 10.96 5.80
C VAL A 456 -15.09 10.16 5.81
N GLY A 457 -15.81 10.19 4.69
CA GLY A 457 -17.07 9.48 4.53
C GLY A 457 -17.59 9.49 3.09
N ARG A 458 -18.80 8.94 2.88
CA ARG A 458 -19.42 8.83 1.54
C ARG A 458 -20.32 10.01 1.16
N ASP A 459 -20.76 10.79 2.15
CA ASP A 459 -21.77 11.84 1.98
C ASP A 459 -21.17 13.19 2.36
N LYS A 460 -20.84 13.98 1.32
CA LYS A 460 -20.23 15.31 1.45
C LYS A 460 -21.13 16.29 2.22
N ILE A 461 -22.45 16.22 2.05
CA ILE A 461 -23.39 17.13 2.71
C ILE A 461 -23.41 16.86 4.21
N ARG A 462 -23.49 15.58 4.61
CA ARG A 462 -23.44 15.18 6.03
C ARG A 462 -22.10 15.52 6.68
N LEU A 463 -20.99 15.35 5.96
CA LEU A 463 -19.66 15.72 6.44
C LEU A 463 -19.54 17.23 6.67
N ASN A 464 -19.93 18.05 5.68
CA ASN A 464 -19.93 19.51 5.82
C ASN A 464 -20.84 19.98 6.95
N THR A 465 -22.03 19.39 7.08
CA THR A 465 -22.98 19.69 8.17
C THR A 465 -22.40 19.33 9.53
N LEU A 466 -21.62 18.25 9.62
CA LEU A 466 -20.96 17.85 10.86
C LEU A 466 -19.80 18.80 11.19
N ALA A 467 -18.95 19.13 10.21
CA ALA A 467 -17.84 20.05 10.39
C ALA A 467 -18.32 21.45 10.82
N SER A 468 -19.39 21.97 10.20
CA SER A 468 -19.91 23.31 10.48
C SER A 468 -20.49 23.48 11.89
N ARG A 469 -20.89 22.39 12.56
CA ARG A 469 -21.31 22.42 13.98
C ARG A 469 -20.16 22.74 14.93
N HIS A 470 -18.91 22.55 14.48
CA HIS A 470 -17.71 22.70 15.28
C HIS A 470 -16.76 23.75 14.67
N HIS A 471 -17.27 24.97 14.45
CA HIS A 471 -16.56 26.07 13.78
C HIS A 471 -15.23 26.49 14.43
N ASN A 472 -15.00 26.15 15.71
CA ASN A 472 -13.75 26.44 16.42
C ASN A 472 -12.65 25.38 16.18
N ALA A 473 -12.95 24.28 15.47
CA ALA A 473 -12.02 23.20 15.21
C ALA A 473 -11.55 23.20 13.76
N ASN A 474 -10.29 22.82 13.51
CA ASN A 474 -9.73 22.79 12.18
C ASN A 474 -10.08 21.50 11.41
N PHE A 475 -11.31 21.45 10.88
CA PHE A 475 -11.84 20.31 10.15
C PHE A 475 -11.93 20.56 8.65
N ASP A 476 -11.35 19.63 7.87
CA ASP A 476 -11.59 19.50 6.43
C ASP A 476 -12.43 18.24 6.15
N VAL A 477 -13.02 18.15 4.96
CA VAL A 477 -13.86 17.02 4.56
C VAL A 477 -13.29 16.32 3.33
N CYS A 478 -13.26 14.98 3.37
CA CYS A 478 -12.89 14.16 2.23
C CYS A 478 -14.00 13.15 1.93
N THR A 479 -14.46 13.12 0.68
CA THR A 479 -15.45 12.15 0.24
C THR A 479 -14.77 11.00 -0.49
N ILE A 480 -15.06 9.77 -0.06
CA ILE A 480 -14.62 8.55 -0.75
C ILE A 480 -15.85 7.73 -1.14
N PRO A 481 -15.87 7.13 -2.34
CA PRO A 481 -17.03 6.36 -2.81
C PRO A 481 -17.18 5.05 -2.03
N SER A 482 -16.07 4.42 -1.65
CA SER A 482 -16.06 3.13 -0.97
C SER A 482 -14.76 2.93 -0.19
N LEU A 483 -14.85 2.26 0.95
CA LEU A 483 -13.69 1.72 1.69
C LEU A 483 -13.01 0.54 0.97
N LYS A 484 -13.55 0.10 -0.17
CA LYS A 484 -12.92 -0.91 -1.04
C LYS A 484 -12.09 -0.29 -2.18
N ASP A 485 -12.12 1.03 -2.33
CA ASP A 485 -11.37 1.76 -3.35
C ASP A 485 -10.01 2.16 -2.79
N GLU A 486 -9.03 1.24 -2.84
CA GLU A 486 -7.69 1.46 -2.28
C GLU A 486 -6.97 2.67 -2.88
N ALA A 487 -7.25 3.01 -4.14
CA ALA A 487 -6.70 4.21 -4.75
C ALA A 487 -7.24 5.47 -4.05
N ALA A 488 -8.57 5.57 -3.88
CA ALA A 488 -9.18 6.69 -3.16
C ALA A 488 -8.72 6.77 -1.70
N LEU A 489 -8.49 5.62 -1.05
CA LEU A 489 -7.94 5.56 0.31
C LEU A 489 -6.52 6.10 0.37
N HIS A 490 -5.65 5.73 -0.57
CA HIS A 490 -4.25 6.14 -0.59
C HIS A 490 -4.11 7.67 -0.56
N GLY A 491 -4.92 8.40 -1.33
CA GLY A 491 -4.84 9.85 -1.42
C GLY A 491 -5.01 10.59 -0.09
N ILE A 492 -5.87 10.09 0.81
CA ILE A 492 -6.05 10.68 2.15
C ILE A 492 -5.10 10.07 3.18
N VAL A 493 -4.86 8.76 3.12
CA VAL A 493 -4.02 8.05 4.10
C VAL A 493 -2.56 8.49 4.01
N ALA A 494 -2.02 8.70 2.80
CA ALA A 494 -0.64 9.16 2.61
C ALA A 494 -0.38 10.57 3.19
N ARG A 495 -1.43 11.39 3.32
CA ARG A 495 -1.37 12.75 3.87
C ARG A 495 -1.61 12.80 5.38
N ALA A 496 -2.12 11.72 5.97
CA ALA A 496 -2.46 11.62 7.38
C ALA A 496 -1.31 11.07 8.21
N LYS A 497 -1.09 11.61 9.41
CA LYS A 497 -0.16 11.03 10.39
C LYS A 497 -0.77 9.82 11.09
N VAL A 498 -2.04 9.92 11.48
CA VAL A 498 -2.81 8.85 12.12
C VAL A 498 -4.19 8.72 11.45
N VAL A 499 -4.64 7.50 11.30
CA VAL A 499 -5.99 7.15 10.84
C VAL A 499 -6.80 6.62 12.01
N ILE A 500 -8.00 7.18 12.21
CA ILE A 500 -9.03 6.60 13.08
C ILE A 500 -10.09 5.93 12.20
N SER A 501 -10.45 4.68 12.49
CA SER A 501 -11.59 4.03 11.85
C SER A 501 -12.71 3.74 12.85
N ALA A 502 -13.86 4.38 12.61
CA ALA A 502 -15.14 4.09 13.26
C ALA A 502 -16.17 3.53 12.25
N ALA A 503 -15.70 3.03 11.09
CA ALA A 503 -16.53 2.59 9.99
C ALA A 503 -16.65 1.06 9.91
N GLY A 504 -17.56 0.48 10.70
CA GLY A 504 -17.94 -0.93 10.62
C GLY A 504 -19.05 -1.23 9.59
N PRO A 505 -19.34 -2.52 9.32
CA PRO A 505 -18.73 -3.72 9.89
C PRO A 505 -17.35 -4.03 9.28
N PHE A 506 -16.33 -4.22 10.13
CA PHE A 506 -14.92 -4.25 9.74
C PHE A 506 -14.55 -5.48 8.90
N MET A 507 -15.08 -6.68 9.20
CA MET A 507 -14.93 -7.90 8.41
C MET A 507 -15.29 -7.71 6.93
N LYS A 508 -16.18 -6.76 6.62
CA LYS A 508 -16.67 -6.53 5.26
C LYS A 508 -15.89 -5.46 4.50
N ILE A 509 -15.35 -4.45 5.22
CA ILE A 509 -14.84 -3.22 4.59
C ILE A 509 -13.55 -2.66 5.22
N GLY A 510 -13.01 -3.25 6.29
CA GLY A 510 -11.91 -2.70 7.06
C GLY A 510 -10.52 -3.02 6.50
N THR A 511 -10.31 -4.20 5.93
CA THR A 511 -8.99 -4.69 5.48
C THR A 511 -8.28 -3.75 4.48
N PRO A 512 -8.95 -3.20 3.45
CA PRO A 512 -8.28 -2.34 2.48
C PRO A 512 -7.69 -1.07 3.13
N LEU A 513 -8.38 -0.47 4.10
CA LEU A 513 -7.90 0.71 4.81
C LEU A 513 -6.61 0.41 5.59
N VAL A 514 -6.57 -0.72 6.31
CA VAL A 514 -5.38 -1.13 7.07
C VAL A 514 -4.19 -1.39 6.14
N ARG A 515 -4.40 -2.08 5.01
CA ARG A 515 -3.35 -2.32 4.00
C ARG A 515 -2.75 -1.02 3.49
N VAL A 516 -3.58 -0.05 3.15
CA VAL A 516 -3.13 1.27 2.68
C VAL A 516 -2.38 2.03 3.78
N CYS A 517 -2.82 1.93 5.04
CA CYS A 517 -2.09 2.53 6.18
C CYS A 517 -0.68 1.94 6.31
N ILE A 518 -0.53 0.61 6.24
CA ILE A 518 0.77 -0.06 6.27
C ILE A 518 1.64 0.38 5.10
N ALA A 519 1.09 0.39 3.88
CA ALA A 519 1.81 0.80 2.67
C ALA A 519 2.35 2.24 2.77
N CYS A 520 1.55 3.16 3.32
CA CYS A 520 1.92 4.58 3.49
C CYS A 520 2.80 4.85 4.71
N GLY A 521 3.00 3.89 5.61
CA GLY A 521 3.62 4.12 6.91
C GLY A 521 2.76 5.00 7.84
N THR A 522 1.45 4.98 7.69
CA THR A 522 0.49 5.79 8.45
C THR A 522 -0.04 4.99 9.63
N HIS A 523 0.07 5.50 10.85
CA HIS A 523 -0.43 4.79 12.02
C HIS A 523 -1.96 4.70 11.99
N TYR A 524 -2.51 3.66 12.60
CA TYR A 524 -3.92 3.34 12.55
C TYR A 524 -4.44 2.93 13.92
N CYS A 525 -5.64 3.37 14.28
CA CYS A 525 -6.40 2.80 15.38
C CYS A 525 -7.90 2.68 15.08
N ASP A 526 -8.56 1.69 15.68
CA ASP A 526 -10.00 1.46 15.51
C ASP A 526 -10.72 0.99 16.77
N ILE A 527 -12.06 0.98 16.69
CA ILE A 527 -12.98 0.51 17.75
C ILE A 527 -13.54 -0.89 17.43
N THR A 528 -12.83 -1.71 16.66
CA THR A 528 -13.38 -3.02 16.26
C THR A 528 -13.63 -3.92 17.47
N GLY A 529 -14.70 -4.71 17.42
CA GLY A 529 -14.91 -5.89 18.28
C GLY A 529 -14.82 -7.21 17.49
N GLU A 530 -14.49 -7.14 16.20
CA GLU A 530 -14.57 -8.27 15.28
C GLU A 530 -13.25 -9.06 15.28
N THR A 531 -13.01 -9.86 16.32
CA THR A 531 -11.77 -10.65 16.49
C THR A 531 -11.42 -11.58 15.31
N PRO A 532 -12.36 -12.20 14.58
CA PRO A 532 -12.06 -13.01 13.39
C PRO A 532 -11.47 -12.20 12.25
N TRP A 533 -11.91 -10.94 12.08
CA TRP A 533 -11.31 -10.04 11.08
C TRP A 533 -9.85 -9.78 11.40
N VAL A 534 -9.56 -9.43 12.66
CA VAL A 534 -8.19 -9.15 13.09
C VAL A 534 -7.35 -10.42 12.93
N ALA A 535 -7.84 -11.57 13.39
CA ALA A 535 -7.15 -12.86 13.28
C ALA A 535 -6.84 -13.24 11.83
N ARG A 536 -7.86 -13.26 10.97
CA ARG A 536 -7.77 -13.77 9.59
C ARG A 536 -7.10 -12.78 8.64
N ASP A 537 -7.44 -11.50 8.75
CA ASP A 537 -7.07 -10.51 7.73
C ASP A 537 -5.93 -9.59 8.15
N LEU A 538 -5.77 -9.31 9.45
CA LEU A 538 -4.78 -8.33 9.92
C LEU A 538 -3.53 -8.97 10.50
N LEU A 539 -3.62 -10.04 11.28
CA LEU A 539 -2.43 -10.70 11.83
C LEU A 539 -1.42 -11.15 10.76
N PRO A 540 -1.83 -11.63 9.56
CA PRO A 540 -0.88 -11.90 8.48
C PRO A 540 -0.08 -10.68 8.02
N LEU A 541 -0.56 -9.46 8.29
CA LEU A 541 0.10 -8.19 7.95
C LEU A 541 1.02 -7.67 9.07
N HIS A 542 1.17 -8.42 10.17
CA HIS A 542 1.94 -7.97 11.34
C HIS A 542 3.41 -7.68 11.00
N GLU A 543 4.08 -8.55 10.23
CA GLU A 543 5.48 -8.34 9.84
C GLU A 543 5.66 -7.23 8.80
N ASP A 544 4.69 -7.03 7.90
CA ASP A 544 4.68 -5.89 6.97
C ASP A 544 4.59 -4.57 7.74
N ALA A 545 3.67 -4.49 8.70
CA ALA A 545 3.51 -3.33 9.58
C ALA A 545 4.76 -3.09 10.45
N LYS A 546 5.43 -4.13 10.95
CA LYS A 546 6.72 -4.01 11.66
C LYS A 546 7.82 -3.47 10.77
N THR A 547 7.96 -4.00 9.56
CA THR A 547 8.96 -3.57 8.58
C THR A 547 8.77 -2.09 8.23
N LYS A 548 7.52 -1.64 8.12
CA LYS A 548 7.17 -0.24 7.86
C LYS A 548 7.20 0.67 9.10
N LYS A 549 7.51 0.13 10.28
CA LYS A 549 7.44 0.84 11.57
C LYS A 549 6.09 1.54 11.76
N THR A 550 5.02 0.79 11.51
CA THR A 550 3.64 1.29 11.58
C THR A 550 2.91 0.62 12.73
N PHE A 551 2.35 1.42 13.64
CA PHE A 551 1.37 0.94 14.60
C PHE A 551 0.00 0.74 13.93
N ILE A 552 -0.52 -0.48 14.00
CA ILE A 552 -1.92 -0.82 13.73
C ILE A 552 -2.51 -1.27 15.06
N VAL A 553 -3.19 -0.35 15.76
CA VAL A 553 -3.70 -0.57 17.13
C VAL A 553 -5.21 -0.81 17.09
N ASN A 554 -5.62 -2.07 17.11
CA ASN A 554 -7.03 -2.42 17.14
C ASN A 554 -7.62 -2.30 18.56
N PHE A 555 -8.95 -2.35 18.67
CA PHE A 555 -9.67 -2.44 19.96
C PHE A 555 -9.47 -1.23 20.90
N CYS A 556 -9.29 -0.03 20.35
CA CYS A 556 -9.10 1.23 21.09
C CYS A 556 -10.40 1.84 21.64
N GLY A 557 -11.43 1.02 21.91
CA GLY A 557 -12.70 1.44 22.50
C GLY A 557 -12.93 0.86 23.88
N PHE A 558 -14.11 1.13 24.46
CA PHE A 558 -14.48 0.59 25.78
C PHE A 558 -14.48 -0.93 25.82
N ASP A 559 -14.80 -1.58 24.70
CA ASP A 559 -14.90 -3.04 24.61
C ASP A 559 -13.67 -3.67 25.27
N SER A 560 -12.45 -3.39 24.78
CA SER A 560 -11.24 -4.08 25.28
C SER A 560 -10.13 -3.18 25.84
N GLN A 561 -10.12 -1.86 25.58
CA GLN A 561 -9.02 -1.01 26.04
C GLN A 561 -8.91 -0.95 27.60
N PRO A 562 -10.01 -0.87 28.38
CA PRO A 562 -9.94 -0.94 29.84
C PRO A 562 -9.34 -2.26 30.36
N ALA A 563 -9.83 -3.39 29.84
CA ALA A 563 -9.35 -4.73 30.20
C ALA A 563 -7.83 -4.83 29.99
N ASP A 564 -7.40 -4.52 28.77
CA ASP A 564 -6.03 -4.67 28.33
C ASP A 564 -5.06 -3.78 29.13
N LEU A 565 -5.42 -2.50 29.32
CA LEU A 565 -4.58 -1.55 30.06
C LEU A 565 -4.50 -1.86 31.57
N LEU A 566 -5.60 -2.26 32.21
CA LEU A 566 -5.60 -2.60 33.64
C LEU A 566 -4.78 -3.87 33.92
N VAL A 567 -4.88 -4.88 33.05
CA VAL A 567 -4.04 -6.09 33.15
C VAL A 567 -2.58 -5.77 32.87
N GLY A 568 -2.29 -5.01 31.81
CA GLY A 568 -0.92 -4.58 31.48
C GLY A 568 -0.27 -3.74 32.59
N LEU A 569 -1.04 -2.90 33.30
CA LEU A 569 -0.55 -2.18 34.46
C LEU A 569 -0.34 -3.10 35.67
N SER A 570 -1.20 -4.11 35.85
CA SER A 570 -1.05 -5.08 36.93
C SER A 570 0.26 -5.87 36.82
N GLU A 571 0.61 -6.34 35.62
CA GLU A 571 1.91 -6.96 35.32
C GLU A 571 3.08 -6.04 35.73
N LYS A 572 2.99 -4.75 35.37
CA LYS A 572 4.02 -3.75 35.68
C LYS A 572 4.17 -3.50 37.18
N ILE A 573 3.06 -3.46 37.93
CA ILE A 573 3.05 -3.17 39.38
C ILE A 573 3.52 -4.37 40.18
N LEU A 574 3.04 -5.57 39.87
CA LEU A 574 3.38 -6.80 40.61
C LEU A 574 4.84 -7.23 40.35
N LYS A 575 5.41 -6.85 39.19
CA LYS A 575 6.79 -7.20 38.79
C LYS A 575 7.06 -8.71 38.79
N SER A 576 6.01 -9.50 38.63
CA SER A 576 6.03 -10.96 38.55
C SER A 576 5.12 -11.41 37.40
N PRO A 577 5.35 -12.60 36.82
CA PRO A 577 4.38 -13.20 35.92
C PRO A 577 3.04 -13.39 36.63
N LEU A 578 1.96 -13.02 35.94
CA LEU A 578 0.62 -13.31 36.43
C LEU A 578 0.33 -14.80 36.31
N VAL A 579 -0.48 -15.34 37.22
CA VAL A 579 -1.10 -16.67 37.08
C VAL A 579 -2.57 -16.57 36.69
N ARG A 580 -3.23 -15.50 37.16
CA ARG A 580 -4.64 -15.24 36.90
C ARG A 580 -4.92 -13.75 36.96
N ALA A 581 -5.79 -13.27 36.07
CA ALA A 581 -6.47 -12.00 36.19
C ALA A 581 -7.97 -12.16 35.93
N GLU A 582 -8.81 -11.51 36.72
CA GLU A 582 -10.27 -11.55 36.57
C GLU A 582 -10.82 -10.13 36.51
N ALA A 583 -11.70 -9.86 35.56
CA ALA A 583 -12.38 -8.57 35.44
C ALA A 583 -13.85 -8.65 35.89
N PHE A 584 -14.27 -7.66 36.67
CA PHE A 584 -15.61 -7.50 37.18
C PHE A 584 -16.16 -6.16 36.69
N VAL A 585 -17.24 -6.21 35.92
CA VAL A 585 -17.78 -5.06 35.21
C VAL A 585 -19.19 -4.75 35.71
N SER A 586 -19.44 -3.53 36.17
CA SER A 586 -20.80 -3.03 36.39
C SER A 586 -21.04 -1.82 35.51
N MET A 587 -22.16 -1.82 34.80
CA MET A 587 -22.44 -0.75 33.85
C MET A 587 -23.94 -0.51 33.67
N GLN A 588 -24.26 0.74 33.34
CA GLN A 588 -25.56 1.15 32.83
C GLN A 588 -25.36 1.79 31.46
N GLY A 589 -25.84 1.14 30.40
CA GLY A 589 -25.70 1.61 29.02
C GLY A 589 -26.68 0.93 28.08
N ALA A 590 -26.78 1.42 26.85
CA ALA A 590 -27.61 0.84 25.80
C ALA A 590 -26.78 0.60 24.54
N ALA A 591 -27.15 -0.38 23.71
CA ALA A 591 -26.46 -0.66 22.45
C ALA A 591 -26.98 0.23 21.30
N SER A 592 -26.11 0.53 20.35
CA SER A 592 -26.39 1.22 19.08
C SER A 592 -26.70 0.19 18.00
N GLY A 593 -27.31 0.63 16.91
CA GLY A 593 -27.56 -0.28 15.79
C GLY A 593 -26.28 -0.80 15.14
N GLY A 594 -25.18 -0.03 15.19
CA GLY A 594 -23.87 -0.49 14.71
C GLY A 594 -23.29 -1.62 15.57
N THR A 595 -23.38 -1.49 16.90
CA THR A 595 -22.98 -2.53 17.85
C THR A 595 -23.80 -3.81 17.64
N LEU A 596 -25.12 -3.68 17.51
CA LEU A 596 -26.01 -4.83 17.25
C LEU A 596 -25.68 -5.52 15.91
N GLN A 597 -25.42 -4.75 14.85
CA GLN A 597 -25.07 -5.30 13.54
C GLN A 597 -23.74 -6.06 13.57
N SER A 598 -22.77 -5.57 14.33
CA SER A 598 -21.46 -6.23 14.51
C SER A 598 -21.65 -7.55 15.26
N GLY A 599 -22.43 -7.55 16.35
CA GLY A 599 -22.77 -8.78 17.07
C GLY A 599 -23.54 -9.80 16.22
N ILE A 600 -24.44 -9.36 15.34
CA ILE A 600 -25.11 -10.24 14.35
C ILE A 600 -24.11 -10.80 13.34
N ALA A 601 -23.18 -9.98 12.84
CA ALA A 601 -22.19 -10.41 11.85
C ALA A 601 -21.18 -11.45 12.40
N MET A 602 -21.02 -11.46 13.72
CA MET A 602 -20.13 -12.36 14.45
C MET A 602 -20.78 -13.72 14.78
N GLU A 603 -22.11 -13.80 14.79
CA GLU A 603 -22.83 -15.03 15.14
C GLU A 603 -22.66 -16.09 14.04
N GLY A 604 -22.16 -17.28 14.40
CA GLY A 604 -21.92 -18.39 13.47
C GLY A 604 -20.56 -18.36 12.75
N VAL A 605 -19.67 -17.40 13.07
CA VAL A 605 -18.29 -17.38 12.56
C VAL A 605 -17.44 -18.38 13.34
N VAL A 606 -16.90 -19.40 12.68
CA VAL A 606 -16.18 -20.51 13.33
C VAL A 606 -14.95 -20.01 14.09
N GLU A 607 -14.21 -19.06 13.50
CA GLU A 607 -13.02 -18.46 14.11
C GLU A 607 -13.34 -17.63 15.35
N ALA A 608 -14.59 -17.17 15.51
CA ALA A 608 -15.01 -16.48 16.74
C ALA A 608 -15.09 -17.45 17.93
N ALA A 609 -15.25 -18.76 17.67
CA ALA A 609 -15.32 -19.77 18.73
C ALA A 609 -13.94 -20.13 19.31
N ASP A 610 -12.84 -19.80 18.64
CA ASP A 610 -11.49 -20.06 19.15
C ASP A 610 -11.07 -18.99 20.19
N PRO A 611 -10.87 -19.36 21.48
CA PRO A 611 -10.46 -18.44 22.54
C PRO A 611 -9.04 -17.86 22.38
N PHE A 612 -8.26 -18.39 21.44
CA PHE A 612 -6.89 -17.95 21.13
C PHE A 612 -6.73 -17.48 19.68
N CYS A 613 -7.82 -17.08 18.99
CA CYS A 613 -7.75 -16.71 17.57
C CYS A 613 -6.84 -15.50 17.29
N LEU A 614 -6.62 -14.61 18.27
CA LEU A 614 -5.65 -13.52 18.16
C LEU A 614 -4.21 -13.95 18.53
N GLY A 615 -4.04 -15.13 19.10
CA GLY A 615 -2.77 -15.71 19.52
C GLY A 615 -2.75 -16.05 21.01
N GLY A 616 -1.66 -16.70 21.42
CA GLY A 616 -1.53 -17.30 22.75
C GLY A 616 -1.75 -18.81 22.71
N ARG A 617 -1.70 -19.45 23.87
CA ARG A 617 -2.00 -20.87 24.10
C ARG A 617 -2.58 -21.04 25.50
N PRO A 618 -3.32 -22.12 25.77
CA PRO A 618 -3.79 -22.40 27.12
C PRO A 618 -2.67 -22.39 28.16
N THR A 619 -2.98 -21.86 29.34
CA THR A 619 -2.09 -21.89 30.50
C THR A 619 -1.81 -23.35 30.91
N PRO A 620 -0.54 -23.76 31.10
CA PRO A 620 -0.20 -25.13 31.51
C PRO A 620 -0.94 -25.56 32.78
N GLY A 621 -1.58 -26.74 32.75
CA GLY A 621 -2.37 -27.26 33.88
C GLY A 621 -3.81 -26.74 33.98
N SER A 622 -4.23 -25.80 33.12
CA SER A 622 -5.63 -25.38 33.00
C SER A 622 -6.27 -26.05 31.77
N PRO A 623 -7.13 -27.08 31.95
CA PRO A 623 -7.72 -27.78 30.82
C PRO A 623 -8.77 -26.95 30.06
N VAL A 624 -9.32 -25.89 30.67
CA VAL A 624 -10.31 -24.99 30.07
C VAL A 624 -10.09 -23.58 30.61
N GLU A 625 -9.64 -22.63 29.79
CA GLU A 625 -9.73 -21.21 30.14
C GLU A 625 -11.15 -20.72 29.86
N VAL A 626 -11.81 -20.18 30.87
CA VAL A 626 -13.22 -19.77 30.79
C VAL A 626 -13.26 -18.28 30.44
N ASP A 627 -13.89 -17.93 29.31
CA ASP A 627 -14.06 -16.53 28.90
C ASP A 627 -15.00 -15.77 29.85
N GLU A 628 -16.07 -16.43 30.31
CA GLU A 628 -17.16 -15.83 31.08
C GLU A 628 -17.48 -16.58 32.38
N HIS A 629 -17.82 -15.85 33.44
CA HIS A 629 -18.32 -16.48 34.66
C HIS A 629 -19.78 -16.92 34.51
N PRO A 630 -20.14 -18.14 34.95
CA PRO A 630 -21.54 -18.56 35.00
C PRO A 630 -22.33 -17.70 36.00
N VAL A 631 -23.66 -17.77 35.89
CA VAL A 631 -24.55 -17.10 36.84
C VAL A 631 -24.26 -17.63 38.25
N GLY A 632 -23.90 -16.74 39.17
CA GLY A 632 -23.56 -17.11 40.54
C GLY A 632 -23.46 -15.91 41.47
N ARG A 633 -23.61 -16.15 42.78
CA ARG A 633 -23.45 -15.11 43.81
C ARG A 633 -21.96 -14.97 44.17
N SER A 634 -21.46 -13.73 44.17
CA SER A 634 -20.14 -13.41 44.72
C SER A 634 -20.32 -12.69 46.06
N GLU A 635 -20.04 -13.41 47.16
CA GLU A 635 -20.13 -12.83 48.52
C GLU A 635 -19.10 -11.72 48.73
N GLY A 636 -17.87 -11.90 48.23
CA GLY A 636 -16.79 -10.91 48.38
C GLY A 636 -17.09 -9.57 47.70
N LEU A 637 -17.77 -9.58 46.55
CA LEU A 637 -18.20 -8.38 45.82
C LEU A 637 -19.60 -7.89 46.25
N GLY A 638 -20.37 -8.74 46.93
CA GLY A 638 -21.76 -8.45 47.31
C GLY A 638 -22.73 -8.34 46.12
N CYS A 639 -22.46 -9.02 45.01
CA CYS A 639 -23.25 -8.94 43.78
C CYS A 639 -23.51 -10.33 43.16
N TRP A 640 -24.37 -10.38 42.15
CA TRP A 640 -24.51 -11.53 41.25
C TRP A 640 -23.61 -11.36 40.04
N LEU A 641 -22.92 -12.42 39.66
CA LEU A 641 -22.15 -12.53 38.43
C LEU A 641 -23.04 -13.07 37.32
N ALA A 642 -22.81 -12.61 36.09
CA ALA A 642 -23.46 -13.07 34.88
C ALA A 642 -22.46 -13.07 33.71
N PRO A 643 -22.75 -13.85 32.66
CA PRO A 643 -22.12 -13.71 31.35
C PRO A 643 -22.01 -12.26 30.90
N PHE A 644 -20.80 -11.83 30.54
CA PHE A 644 -20.55 -10.51 30.00
C PHE A 644 -20.31 -10.59 28.50
N GLY A 645 -21.23 -10.05 27.69
CA GLY A 645 -21.21 -10.25 26.24
C GLY A 645 -19.94 -9.79 25.51
N MET A 646 -19.11 -8.92 26.11
CA MET A 646 -17.83 -8.49 25.52
C MET A 646 -16.64 -9.34 25.98
N ALA A 647 -16.83 -10.23 26.96
CA ALA A 647 -15.76 -11.08 27.48
C ALA A 647 -15.10 -11.91 26.37
N SER A 648 -15.91 -12.46 25.46
CA SER A 648 -15.42 -13.19 24.28
C SER A 648 -14.50 -12.36 23.38
N ILE A 649 -14.59 -11.04 23.38
CA ILE A 649 -13.68 -10.16 22.63
C ILE A 649 -12.43 -9.89 23.49
N ASN A 650 -12.67 -9.48 24.73
CA ASN A 650 -11.64 -8.96 25.61
C ASN A 650 -10.62 -10.00 26.04
N THR A 651 -11.06 -11.24 26.30
CA THR A 651 -10.16 -12.32 26.67
C THR A 651 -9.14 -12.58 25.58
N ARG A 652 -9.54 -12.51 24.31
CA ARG A 652 -8.66 -12.66 23.14
C ARG A 652 -7.66 -11.49 23.04
N VAL A 653 -8.10 -10.27 23.35
CA VAL A 653 -7.22 -9.07 23.35
C VAL A 653 -6.17 -9.16 24.46
N VAL A 654 -6.58 -9.46 25.71
CA VAL A 654 -5.64 -9.62 26.83
C VAL A 654 -4.65 -10.76 26.59
N ARG A 655 -5.14 -11.91 26.11
CA ARG A 655 -4.28 -13.05 25.73
C ARG A 655 -3.32 -12.71 24.59
N ARG A 656 -3.75 -11.88 23.62
CA ARG A 656 -2.86 -11.37 22.56
C ARG A 656 -1.73 -10.54 23.17
N THR A 657 -2.04 -9.60 24.06
CA THR A 657 -1.03 -8.79 24.74
C THR A 657 -0.05 -9.66 25.51
N ALA A 658 -0.55 -10.61 26.31
CA ALA A 658 0.27 -11.56 27.04
C ALA A 658 1.19 -12.34 26.08
N SER A 659 0.63 -12.89 25.01
CA SER A 659 1.36 -13.64 23.97
C SER A 659 2.48 -12.81 23.32
N LEU A 660 2.19 -11.55 22.96
CA LEU A 660 3.17 -10.62 22.39
C LEU A 660 4.31 -10.28 23.37
N LYS A 661 4.05 -10.35 24.68
CA LYS A 661 5.05 -10.20 25.75
C LYS A 661 5.69 -11.53 26.18
N GLY A 662 5.32 -12.66 25.56
CA GLY A 662 5.80 -14.00 25.94
C GLY A 662 5.22 -14.54 27.24
N GLN A 663 4.13 -13.96 27.75
CA GLN A 663 3.46 -14.34 29.00
C GLN A 663 2.25 -15.24 28.75
N ARG A 664 1.84 -15.98 29.79
CA ARG A 664 0.65 -16.86 29.77
C ARG A 664 0.02 -16.89 31.17
N PHE A 665 -1.26 -16.55 31.26
CA PHE A 665 -2.05 -16.59 32.47
C PHE A 665 -3.53 -16.72 32.12
N SER A 666 -4.32 -17.19 33.09
CA SER A 666 -5.77 -17.28 32.91
C SER A 666 -6.43 -15.91 33.02
N TYR A 667 -7.32 -15.59 32.09
CA TYR A 667 -8.11 -14.37 32.11
C TYR A 667 -9.58 -14.65 31.82
N GLY A 668 -10.48 -14.01 32.56
CA GLY A 668 -11.94 -14.11 32.40
C GLY A 668 -12.67 -12.87 32.90
N GLU A 669 -13.91 -12.68 32.45
CA GLU A 669 -14.71 -11.51 32.82
C GLU A 669 -16.13 -11.87 33.28
N ALA A 670 -16.67 -11.05 34.19
CA ALA A 670 -18.03 -11.18 34.69
C ALA A 670 -18.76 -9.83 34.71
N LEU A 671 -20.04 -9.87 34.35
CA LEU A 671 -20.96 -8.76 34.57
C LEU A 671 -21.50 -8.84 36.01
N CYS A 672 -21.39 -7.75 36.76
CA CYS A 672 -21.89 -7.61 38.12
C CYS A 672 -23.27 -6.93 38.11
N VAL A 673 -24.27 -7.65 38.63
CA VAL A 673 -25.66 -7.19 38.73
C VAL A 673 -26.20 -7.36 40.16
N SER A 674 -27.32 -6.69 40.46
CA SER A 674 -27.92 -6.64 41.80
C SER A 674 -28.52 -7.98 42.25
N ASP A 675 -29.09 -8.75 41.32
CA ASP A 675 -29.96 -9.88 41.62
C ASP A 675 -29.85 -11.01 40.58
N GLU A 676 -30.22 -12.22 40.99
CA GLU A 676 -30.15 -13.44 40.18
C GLU A 676 -31.02 -13.39 38.93
N LYS A 677 -32.20 -12.74 39.01
CA LYS A 677 -33.14 -12.65 37.90
C LYS A 677 -32.53 -11.85 36.76
N THR A 678 -31.89 -10.72 37.09
CA THR A 678 -31.14 -9.91 36.14
C THR A 678 -29.97 -10.71 35.56
N ALA A 679 -29.23 -11.47 36.39
CA ALA A 679 -28.12 -12.30 35.92
C ALA A 679 -28.55 -13.38 34.90
N LYS A 680 -29.64 -14.11 35.20
CA LYS A 680 -30.23 -15.11 34.28
C LYS A 680 -30.71 -14.50 32.96
N LYS A 681 -31.21 -13.26 32.99
CA LYS A 681 -31.60 -12.52 31.78
C LYS A 681 -30.38 -12.24 30.88
N HIS A 682 -29.25 -11.85 31.46
CA HIS A 682 -28.02 -11.61 30.71
C HIS A 682 -27.44 -12.90 30.11
N ALA A 683 -27.65 -14.05 30.75
CA ALA A 683 -27.28 -15.36 30.20
C ALA A 683 -28.18 -15.81 29.02
N SER A 684 -29.29 -15.12 28.75
CA SER A 684 -30.31 -15.52 27.76
C SER A 684 -30.37 -14.51 26.60
N VAL A 685 -29.39 -14.52 25.71
CA VAL A 685 -29.32 -13.61 24.56
C VAL A 685 -30.14 -14.17 23.37
N PRO A 686 -31.08 -13.40 22.79
CA PRO A 686 -31.80 -13.85 21.58
C PRO A 686 -30.85 -14.05 20.40
N ASN A 687 -31.11 -15.05 19.54
CA ASN A 687 -30.30 -15.33 18.36
C ASN A 687 -30.32 -14.20 17.31
N ALA A 688 -29.42 -14.26 16.33
CA ALA A 688 -29.24 -13.26 15.28
C ALA A 688 -30.53 -12.96 14.50
N GLU A 689 -31.31 -13.97 14.14
CA GLU A 689 -32.56 -13.82 13.38
C GLU A 689 -33.61 -13.00 14.16
N ILE A 690 -33.77 -13.29 15.46
CA ILE A 690 -34.68 -12.54 16.33
C ILE A 690 -34.19 -11.11 16.49
N ARG A 691 -32.90 -10.88 16.73
CA ARG A 691 -32.34 -9.53 16.86
C ARG A 691 -32.53 -8.73 15.57
N GLN A 692 -32.29 -9.33 14.40
CA GLN A 692 -32.52 -8.72 13.10
C GLN A 692 -33.99 -8.35 12.89
N SER A 693 -34.91 -9.26 13.22
CA SER A 693 -36.35 -9.00 13.15
C SER A 693 -36.78 -7.85 14.09
N LEU A 694 -36.19 -7.76 15.29
CA LEU A 694 -36.45 -6.66 16.22
C LEU A 694 -35.94 -5.31 15.70
N ILE A 695 -34.81 -5.27 14.98
CA ILE A 695 -34.30 -4.05 14.31
C ILE A 695 -35.26 -3.64 13.19
N GLU A 696 -35.69 -4.58 12.36
CA GLU A 696 -36.62 -4.32 11.25
C GLU A 696 -37.97 -3.79 11.74
N ARG A 697 -38.48 -4.36 12.84
CA ARG A 697 -39.71 -3.94 13.54
C ARG A 697 -39.54 -2.66 14.37
N GLY A 698 -38.36 -2.04 14.38
CA GLY A 698 -38.09 -0.79 15.12
C GLY A 698 -38.07 -0.93 16.65
N LYS A 699 -37.97 -2.16 17.18
CA LYS A 699 -37.83 -2.43 18.62
C LYS A 699 -36.38 -2.34 19.10
N LEU A 700 -35.42 -2.43 18.18
CA LEU A 700 -34.00 -2.20 18.40
C LEU A 700 -33.49 -1.13 17.43
N PRO A 701 -32.42 -0.38 17.79
CA PRO A 701 -31.91 0.72 16.96
C PRO A 701 -31.34 0.22 15.63
N ARG A 702 -31.56 1.01 14.56
CA ARG A 702 -30.99 0.76 13.22
C ARG A 702 -29.54 1.26 13.12
N PRO A 703 -28.74 0.79 12.15
CA PRO A 703 -27.41 1.34 11.90
C PRO A 703 -27.43 2.86 11.75
N GLY A 704 -26.55 3.55 12.49
CA GLY A 704 -26.52 5.02 12.58
C GLY A 704 -27.39 5.63 13.68
N GLN A 705 -28.21 4.84 14.37
CA GLN A 705 -28.93 5.23 15.59
C GLN A 705 -28.23 4.66 16.83
N GLY A 706 -28.25 5.42 17.93
CA GLY A 706 -27.75 5.03 19.24
C GLY A 706 -28.57 5.66 20.36
N PRO A 707 -28.22 5.42 21.63
CA PRO A 707 -28.92 6.04 22.76
C PRO A 707 -28.94 7.56 22.64
N ASP A 708 -30.05 8.19 23.03
CA ASP A 708 -30.15 9.65 23.04
C ASP A 708 -29.17 10.27 24.08
N PRO A 709 -28.87 11.58 23.97
CA PRO A 709 -27.93 12.25 24.88
C PRO A 709 -28.33 12.17 26.36
N LEU A 710 -29.63 12.14 26.69
CA LEU A 710 -30.09 12.06 28.08
C LEU A 710 -29.82 10.66 28.64
N ALA A 711 -30.10 9.61 27.86
CA ALA A 711 -29.76 8.23 28.21
C ALA A 711 -28.26 8.09 28.49
N ARG A 712 -27.41 8.60 27.58
CA ARG A 712 -25.93 8.60 27.77
C ARG A 712 -25.49 9.40 29.00
N SER A 713 -26.08 10.56 29.26
CA SER A 713 -25.74 11.37 30.46
C SER A 713 -26.03 10.66 31.79
N ARG A 714 -26.95 9.69 31.78
CA ARG A 714 -27.30 8.88 32.97
C ARG A 714 -26.44 7.63 33.10
N SER A 715 -25.84 7.19 32.00
CA SER A 715 -24.97 6.01 31.91
C SER A 715 -23.66 6.17 32.68
N TRP A 716 -23.12 5.03 33.09
CA TRP A 716 -21.90 4.92 33.88
C TRP A 716 -21.32 3.51 33.78
N PHE A 717 -20.05 3.36 34.14
CA PHE A 717 -19.43 2.06 34.34
C PHE A 717 -18.41 2.04 35.49
N LYS A 718 -18.18 0.85 36.05
CA LYS A 718 -17.03 0.47 36.86
C LYS A 718 -16.43 -0.81 36.28
N TYR A 719 -15.13 -0.79 36.07
CA TYR A 719 -14.35 -1.88 35.52
C TYR A 719 -13.23 -2.21 36.52
N VAL A 720 -13.31 -3.35 37.17
CA VAL A 720 -12.41 -3.74 38.26
C VAL A 720 -11.63 -4.98 37.87
N VAL A 721 -10.30 -4.92 37.90
CA VAL A 721 -9.42 -6.07 37.64
C VAL A 721 -8.79 -6.54 38.94
N HIS A 722 -8.86 -7.84 39.18
CA HIS A 722 -8.11 -8.56 40.20
C HIS A 722 -7.02 -9.39 39.54
N ALA A 723 -5.76 -9.04 39.76
CA ALA A 723 -4.62 -9.77 39.22
C ALA A 723 -3.85 -10.48 40.34
N VAL A 724 -3.38 -11.70 40.08
CA VAL A 724 -2.62 -12.54 41.01
C VAL A 724 -1.31 -12.97 40.35
N GLY A 725 -0.19 -12.74 41.04
CA GLY A 725 1.15 -13.15 40.61
C GLY A 725 1.52 -14.56 41.09
N GLU A 726 2.59 -15.12 40.51
CA GLU A 726 3.09 -16.46 40.87
C GLU A 726 3.47 -16.62 42.35
N SER A 727 3.87 -15.55 43.05
CA SER A 727 4.22 -15.62 44.48
C SER A 727 3.02 -15.41 45.42
N GLY A 728 1.79 -15.34 44.88
CA GLY A 728 0.53 -15.22 45.63
C GLY A 728 0.13 -13.79 45.98
N GLU A 729 0.97 -12.80 45.68
CA GLU A 729 0.62 -11.39 45.73
C GLU A 729 -0.52 -11.08 44.75
N ASN A 730 -1.38 -10.14 45.12
CA ASN A 730 -2.49 -9.73 44.29
C ASN A 730 -2.69 -8.22 44.28
N LEU A 731 -3.40 -7.74 43.26
CA LEU A 731 -3.67 -6.34 43.02
C LEU A 731 -5.11 -6.14 42.55
N TRP A 732 -5.75 -5.11 43.07
CA TRP A 732 -7.06 -4.66 42.66
C TRP A 732 -6.95 -3.26 42.03
N LEU A 733 -7.31 -3.14 40.75
CA LEU A 733 -7.33 -1.88 40.02
C LEU A 733 -8.74 -1.60 39.51
N GLN A 734 -9.14 -0.33 39.51
CA GLN A 734 -10.44 0.12 39.03
C GLN A 734 -10.28 1.24 38.01
N LEU A 735 -11.04 1.14 36.92
CA LEU A 735 -11.34 2.25 36.02
C LEU A 735 -12.85 2.50 36.04
N SER A 736 -13.27 3.75 36.13
CA SER A 736 -14.70 4.10 36.08
C SER A 736 -14.95 5.38 35.31
N GLY A 737 -16.16 5.53 34.80
CA GLY A 737 -16.52 6.63 33.93
C GLY A 737 -18.03 6.72 33.67
N SER A 738 -18.37 7.51 32.65
CA SER A 738 -19.75 7.78 32.21
C SER A 738 -20.21 6.73 31.20
N ASP A 739 -20.82 7.13 30.08
CA ASP A 739 -21.34 6.22 29.07
C ASP A 739 -20.24 5.34 28.45
N PRO A 740 -20.18 4.03 28.76
CA PRO A 740 -19.11 3.17 28.28
C PRO A 740 -19.17 2.98 26.76
N GLY A 741 -20.38 2.82 26.22
CA GLY A 741 -20.58 2.40 24.84
C GLY A 741 -20.12 3.42 23.81
N TYR A 742 -20.20 4.71 24.10
CA TYR A 742 -20.02 5.75 23.09
C TYR A 742 -19.21 6.94 23.55
N ASP A 743 -19.59 7.63 24.62
CA ASP A 743 -18.89 8.85 25.01
C ASP A 743 -17.46 8.51 25.48
N GLU A 744 -17.30 7.44 26.26
CA GLU A 744 -16.00 6.97 26.74
C GLU A 744 -15.22 6.23 25.65
N THR A 745 -15.90 5.49 24.76
CA THR A 745 -15.27 4.91 23.56
C THR A 745 -14.69 5.99 22.64
N ALA A 746 -15.42 7.09 22.41
CA ALA A 746 -14.95 8.20 21.59
C ALA A 746 -13.73 8.90 22.21
N LEU A 747 -13.72 9.08 23.52
CA LEU A 747 -12.58 9.59 24.28
C LEU A 747 -11.37 8.65 24.13
N MET A 748 -11.56 7.36 24.41
CA MET A 748 -10.54 6.32 24.39
C MET A 748 -9.78 6.24 23.05
N ILE A 749 -10.50 6.13 21.94
CA ILE A 749 -9.86 6.06 20.62
C ILE A 749 -9.21 7.38 20.21
N SER A 750 -9.80 8.51 20.58
CA SER A 750 -9.21 9.83 20.29
C SER A 750 -7.89 10.01 21.04
N GLU A 751 -7.84 9.64 22.31
CA GLU A 751 -6.62 9.69 23.12
C GLU A 751 -5.55 8.70 22.63
N ALA A 752 -5.94 7.52 22.15
CA ALA A 752 -5.02 6.59 21.48
C ALA A 752 -4.42 7.20 20.20
N ALA A 753 -5.24 7.85 19.37
CA ALA A 753 -4.77 8.51 18.16
C ALA A 753 -3.83 9.69 18.47
N VAL A 754 -4.15 10.52 19.47
CA VAL A 754 -3.29 11.62 19.90
C VAL A 754 -1.98 11.11 20.52
N ALA A 755 -2.01 10.01 21.26
CA ALA A 755 -0.80 9.36 21.75
C ALA A 755 0.11 8.91 20.59
N LEU A 756 -0.44 8.30 19.54
CA LEU A 756 0.31 7.96 18.33
C LEU A 756 0.88 9.20 17.62
N LEU A 757 0.10 10.28 17.52
CA LEU A 757 0.56 11.55 16.94
C LEU A 757 1.74 12.16 17.68
N GLN A 758 1.75 12.01 19.00
CA GLN A 758 2.78 12.56 19.88
C GLN A 758 3.97 11.61 20.06
N GLY A 759 4.01 10.49 19.31
CA GLY A 759 5.08 9.51 19.40
C GLY A 759 5.14 8.78 20.74
N GLU A 760 4.01 8.61 21.42
CA GLU A 760 3.92 7.94 22.73
C GLU A 760 3.80 6.41 22.62
N GLY A 761 3.91 5.85 21.42
CA GLY A 761 4.01 4.40 21.22
C GLY A 761 5.29 3.85 21.81
N VAL A 762 5.28 2.57 22.22
CA VAL A 762 6.47 1.91 22.75
C VAL A 762 7.38 1.51 21.58
N ASP A 763 8.57 2.10 21.52
CA ASP A 763 9.52 1.82 20.45
C ASP A 763 9.85 0.32 20.34
N GLY A 764 9.77 -0.19 19.11
CA GLY A 764 9.99 -1.61 18.82
C GLY A 764 8.73 -2.48 18.87
N HIS A 765 7.62 -1.97 19.40
CA HIS A 765 6.32 -2.67 19.43
C HIS A 765 5.47 -2.39 18.18
N TRP A 766 6.12 -2.22 17.02
CA TRP A 766 5.46 -2.00 15.74
C TRP A 766 4.63 -3.23 15.33
N GLY A 767 3.70 -3.05 14.39
CA GLY A 767 2.90 -4.15 13.84
C GLY A 767 1.41 -4.02 14.10
N VAL A 768 0.70 -5.15 13.91
CA VAL A 768 -0.69 -5.33 14.34
C VAL A 768 -0.73 -5.75 15.80
N VAL A 769 -1.18 -4.84 16.66
CA VAL A 769 -0.99 -4.87 18.11
C VAL A 769 -2.23 -4.39 18.87
N THR A 770 -2.25 -4.68 20.16
CA THR A 770 -3.29 -4.31 21.12
C THR A 770 -2.91 -3.02 21.87
N PRO A 771 -3.85 -2.32 22.52
CA PRO A 771 -3.56 -1.06 23.21
C PRO A 771 -2.46 -1.16 24.28
N ALA A 772 -2.47 -2.17 25.14
CA ALA A 772 -1.50 -2.30 26.22
C ALA A 772 -0.14 -2.88 25.76
N TYR A 773 -0.06 -3.34 24.51
CA TYR A 773 1.21 -3.62 23.86
C TYR A 773 1.76 -2.38 23.14
N ALA A 774 0.89 -1.63 22.46
CA ALA A 774 1.28 -0.42 21.72
C ALA A 774 1.71 0.73 22.64
N PHE A 775 1.08 0.87 23.80
CA PHE A 775 1.29 1.98 24.74
C PHE A 775 1.76 1.50 26.11
N ASP A 776 2.56 2.33 26.80
CA ASP A 776 2.79 2.11 28.23
C ASP A 776 1.47 2.29 28.99
N ALA A 777 1.02 1.21 29.64
CA ALA A 777 -0.31 1.15 30.25
C ALA A 777 -0.51 2.22 31.34
N GLU A 778 0.53 2.52 32.12
CA GLU A 778 0.48 3.54 33.16
C GLU A 778 0.32 4.94 32.56
N ARG A 779 1.10 5.28 31.53
CA ARG A 779 1.01 6.55 30.81
C ARG A 779 -0.35 6.72 30.14
N MET A 780 -0.85 5.68 29.49
CA MET A 780 -2.16 5.72 28.84
C MET A 780 -3.30 5.88 29.85
N LEU A 781 -3.29 5.14 30.97
CA LEU A 781 -4.29 5.30 32.04
C LEU A 781 -4.25 6.70 32.67
N LYS A 782 -3.06 7.31 32.84
CA LYS A 782 -2.93 8.71 33.28
C LYS A 782 -3.51 9.68 32.25
N ARG A 783 -3.29 9.45 30.95
CA ARG A 783 -3.88 10.24 29.85
C ARG A 783 -5.41 10.18 29.89
N LEU A 784 -5.98 8.97 29.95
CA LEU A 784 -7.42 8.78 30.06
C LEU A 784 -8.00 9.39 31.34
N SER A 785 -7.26 9.36 32.44
CA SER A 785 -7.68 10.00 33.70
C SER A 785 -7.76 11.52 33.58
N ARG A 786 -6.80 12.15 32.88
CA ARG A 786 -6.83 13.59 32.58
C ARG A 786 -8.01 13.96 31.67
N ALA A 787 -8.41 13.06 30.78
CA ALA A 787 -9.55 13.22 29.88
C ALA A 787 -10.91 13.02 30.58
N GLY A 788 -10.93 12.52 31.83
CA GLY A 788 -12.13 12.47 32.68
C GLY A 788 -12.55 11.08 33.14
N LEU A 789 -11.77 10.03 32.88
CA LEU A 789 -11.94 8.73 33.55
C LEU A 789 -11.37 8.77 34.97
N ALA A 790 -11.86 7.90 35.84
CA ALA A 790 -11.39 7.76 37.20
C ALA A 790 -10.62 6.44 37.34
N PHE A 791 -9.32 6.54 37.56
CA PHE A 791 -8.45 5.39 37.85
C PHE A 791 -8.13 5.33 39.35
N GLU A 792 -8.24 4.15 39.94
CA GLU A 792 -7.97 3.92 41.36
C GLU A 792 -7.29 2.57 41.59
N ARG A 793 -6.31 2.53 42.51
CA ARG A 793 -5.81 1.29 43.10
C ARG A 793 -6.59 1.01 44.38
N LEU A 794 -7.31 -0.10 44.41
CA LEU A 794 -8.12 -0.48 45.56
C LEU A 794 -7.27 -1.19 46.62
N ALA A 795 -7.63 -1.04 47.90
CA ALA A 795 -7.00 -1.75 49.01
C ALA A 795 -7.38 -3.24 49.07
N GLY A 796 -8.42 -3.65 48.33
CA GLY A 796 -8.95 -5.01 48.29
C GLY A 796 -10.18 -5.08 47.38
N PRO A 797 -10.95 -6.19 47.42
CA PRO A 797 -12.17 -6.32 46.63
C PRO A 797 -13.18 -5.22 46.99
N PRO A 798 -13.91 -4.66 46.00
CA PRO A 798 -14.98 -3.70 46.25
C PRO A 798 -16.15 -4.41 46.96
N SER A 799 -16.13 -4.37 48.29
CA SER A 799 -17.04 -5.12 49.15
C SER A 799 -18.41 -4.45 49.30
N GLY A 800 -19.38 -5.21 49.83
CA GLY A 800 -20.71 -4.70 50.18
C GLY A 800 -21.53 -4.17 48.99
N GLY A 801 -21.28 -4.68 47.78
CA GLY A 801 -21.98 -4.24 46.57
C GLY A 801 -21.55 -2.84 46.08
N SER A 802 -20.43 -2.30 46.56
CA SER A 802 -19.93 -0.98 46.15
C SER A 802 -19.64 -0.89 44.64
N ILE A 803 -19.30 -2.02 44.00
CA ILE A 803 -19.14 -2.12 42.53
C ILE A 803 -20.43 -1.81 41.76
N LEU A 804 -21.61 -2.02 42.36
CA LEU A 804 -22.91 -1.75 41.74
C LEU A 804 -23.36 -0.29 41.85
N ARG A 805 -22.65 0.51 42.65
CA ARG A 805 -23.00 1.93 42.86
C ARG A 805 -22.40 2.77 41.75
N LYS A 806 -23.18 3.71 41.22
CA LYS A 806 -22.69 4.73 40.29
C LYS A 806 -21.46 5.43 40.89
N PRO A 807 -20.37 5.65 40.12
CA PRO A 807 -19.21 6.41 40.56
C PRO A 807 -19.61 7.79 41.07
N GLU A 808 -19.00 8.24 42.16
CA GLU A 808 -19.10 9.63 42.59
C GLU A 808 -18.39 10.51 41.56
N GLY A 809 -19.01 11.61 41.15
CA GLY A 809 -18.53 12.40 40.03
C GLY A 809 -17.18 13.07 40.33
N ASN A 810 -16.12 12.68 39.63
CA ASN A 810 -14.89 13.47 39.61
C ASN A 810 -15.22 14.78 38.90
N GLY A 811 -15.06 15.95 39.52
CA GLY A 811 -15.48 17.27 38.99
C GLY A 811 -14.94 17.69 37.60
N VAL A 812 -14.19 16.83 36.91
CA VAL A 812 -13.76 16.93 35.50
C VAL A 812 -14.77 16.25 34.54
N GLN A 813 -15.61 15.34 35.03
CA GLN A 813 -16.67 14.68 34.28
C GLN A 813 -17.68 15.74 33.79
N GLY A 814 -17.65 16.04 32.50
CA GLY A 814 -18.79 16.69 31.86
C GLY A 814 -18.50 17.94 31.04
N LYS A 815 -17.31 18.55 31.05
CA LYS A 815 -17.15 19.81 30.30
C LYS A 815 -17.37 19.66 28.78
N TRP A 816 -16.76 18.65 28.15
CA TRP A 816 -17.00 18.37 26.74
C TRP A 816 -18.36 17.71 26.49
N ARG A 817 -18.82 16.82 27.40
CA ARG A 817 -20.10 16.12 27.29
C ARG A 817 -21.30 17.06 27.40
N ASN A 818 -21.21 18.07 28.28
CA ASN A 818 -22.20 19.14 28.42
C ASN A 818 -22.20 20.03 27.18
N ALA A 819 -21.04 20.37 26.62
CA ALA A 819 -20.95 21.12 25.36
C ALA A 819 -21.64 20.37 24.19
N VAL A 820 -21.52 19.04 24.14
CA VAL A 820 -22.23 18.20 23.15
C VAL A 820 -23.74 18.15 23.42
N ALA A 821 -24.16 18.09 24.68
CA ALA A 821 -25.56 18.12 25.08
C ALA A 821 -26.23 19.48 24.75
N ASP A 822 -25.54 20.60 24.97
CA ASP A 822 -26.01 21.96 24.70
C ASP A 822 -26.16 22.27 23.20
N MET A 823 -25.24 21.79 22.36
CA MET A 823 -25.41 21.87 20.90
C MET A 823 -26.57 21.02 20.39
N SER A 824 -26.78 19.84 20.99
CA SER A 824 -27.88 18.94 20.60
C SER A 824 -29.24 19.48 21.03
N SER A 825 -29.32 20.12 22.19
CA SER A 825 -30.54 20.76 22.70
C SER A 825 -30.92 22.01 21.90
N MET A 826 -29.96 22.85 21.46
CA MET A 826 -30.23 23.97 20.55
C MET A 826 -30.83 23.52 19.21
N VAL A 827 -30.34 22.41 18.63
CA VAL A 827 -30.87 21.88 17.36
C VAL A 827 -32.27 21.27 17.55
N SER A 828 -32.53 20.63 18.68
CA SER A 828 -33.87 20.12 19.02
C SER A 828 -34.89 21.26 19.19
N ILE A 829 -34.50 22.35 19.86
CA ILE A 829 -35.34 23.54 20.04
C ILE A 829 -35.60 24.27 18.71
N MET A 830 -34.62 24.28 17.79
CA MET A 830 -34.84 24.83 16.44
C MET A 830 -35.76 23.95 15.59
N ARG A 831 -35.68 22.62 15.71
CA ARG A 831 -36.59 21.69 15.01
C ARG A 831 -38.01 21.63 15.57
N SER A 832 -38.24 22.08 16.80
CA SER A 832 -39.60 22.20 17.36
C SER A 832 -40.24 23.56 17.07
N LYS A 833 -39.49 24.51 16.48
CA LYS A 833 -39.95 25.87 16.15
C LYS A 833 -40.09 26.13 14.64
N PHE A 834 -39.71 25.17 13.81
CA PHE A 834 -39.97 25.09 12.37
C PHE A 834 -40.70 23.77 12.09
#